data_AF-A0AAW0CF05-F1
#
_entry.id   AF-A0AAW0CF05-F1
#
_cell.length_a   1.000
_cell.length_b   1.000
_cell.length_c   1.000
_cell.angle_alpha   90.00
_cell.angle_beta   90.00
_cell.angle_gamma   90.00
#
_symmetry.space_group_name_H-M   'P 1'
#
loop_
_entity.id
_entity.type
_entity.pdbx_description
1 polymer ?
#
loop_
_entity_poly.entity_id
_entity_poly.type
_entity_poly.pdbx_seq_one_letter_code
_entity_poly.pdbx_strand_id
1 'polypeptide(L)'
;MSMMTAPPVFLYRYDISIFSHKAEHILLLKNVPYKSVTVSPILPRPEITDLLGLKYRRIPILAIGNDIYCDTSLIAAALERRFPESKTLFPRRKGGAKADTGLIQAFVRHFSDDVLFFNGVMSMSWENRDPKFIEDRSKHSYLIGLILNQLMGAPIQALTSDPTARPRGKVALYAQMALIEEQLKDDREWLFDTETPGFADAAVYAVLAWLRSPSFREAGIGPIFDEGKFNFAMKWLERMASYIDALKSSNGSLIEPKSGEDAGKEIATAAQEPNDVIGFDETVAQWLGLKRGQKVSFAPSQGYNASRSIFPSRKGGGGPDKGLIRAFSKYFVDDAMLPAAVPLYPWENLDISVVNDRTKFMGKGPDIVGEMLGKRGKGMADLDAQLTLVEEQIEDGREWLFDTERPGLADVAVYWVCAWCKEFGASVLHINEGKFPYTLKWFERMRDCIEAEGTQNGNALWEDVDGDAAGKEAAAAQCEMHEFDQQIAKYLGVQKEQTVSVAPVGDGLSYNVPAYNHYPMSSQPKPILYRYEISAFCRKIENILLLKGIEHKRVDVSPVLPRPEITEAFGLGYRRMPVMTIGNDIYCDTSLMIPVLERRFPASKSIFPPRKGGGAPDRGLIRAFSKYFGDDAMLPAAVPLVPWEHTDPVLVKDRIKFLGQDIDLAEHMMAKRGKGMADLDAQLALVEEQVEDGREWLFDTERPGLADVAVYWVCAWFRGFGTGLLDGKDNKYPETLKVSVFISRALMDVNEHSWKWFERMKSHLEAEEVRNKVLEEVDSDTAGKEAAAGRFEPYDVRGFDEQIAKYLGVQKGQAVSVAPAGDGLPYNAKDYSTIGKLVSLDKDEICLEIEGKLGTFRCHFPRLGFNVHPVQ
;
A
#
# COMPACT_ATOMS: atom_id res chain seq x y z
N MET A 1 -43.70 19.66 28.11
CA MET A 1 -42.56 19.61 27.16
C MET A 1 -43.13 19.60 25.76
N SER A 2 -42.56 20.35 24.82
CA SER A 2 -42.93 20.21 23.41
C SER A 2 -42.32 18.93 22.85
N MET A 3 -43.08 18.18 22.04
CA MET A 3 -42.47 17.14 21.20
C MET A 3 -41.67 17.87 20.10
N MET A 4 -40.35 17.91 20.24
CA MET A 4 -39.50 18.33 19.13
C MET A 4 -39.63 17.27 18.03
N THR A 5 -40.24 17.64 16.91
CA THR A 5 -40.37 16.78 15.73
C THR A 5 -38.98 16.34 15.30
N ALA A 6 -38.79 15.03 15.11
CA ALA A 6 -37.49 14.48 14.72
C ALA A 6 -36.96 15.18 13.45
N PRO A 7 -35.66 15.50 13.39
CA PRO A 7 -35.09 16.25 12.28
C PRO A 7 -35.24 15.48 10.95
N PRO A 8 -35.55 16.16 9.83
CA PRO A 8 -35.72 15.49 8.55
C PRO A 8 -34.40 14.88 8.07
N VAL A 9 -34.43 13.64 7.60
CA VAL A 9 -33.26 12.91 7.13
C VAL A 9 -33.27 12.84 5.61
N PHE A 10 -32.14 13.13 4.97
CA PHE A 10 -31.97 13.06 3.51
C PHE A 10 -30.74 12.21 3.17
N LEU A 11 -30.89 11.23 2.30
CA LEU A 11 -29.80 10.40 1.77
C LEU A 11 -29.56 10.74 0.30
N TYR A 12 -28.42 11.37 0.02
CA TYR A 12 -27.94 11.57 -1.35
C TYR A 12 -27.26 10.28 -1.82
N ARG A 13 -27.79 9.65 -2.87
CA ARG A 13 -27.40 8.29 -3.33
C ARG A 13 -27.38 8.12 -4.85
N TYR A 14 -26.71 7.08 -5.31
CA TYR A 14 -26.93 6.49 -6.64
C TYR A 14 -26.87 4.96 -6.59
N ASP A 15 -27.60 4.30 -7.47
CA ASP A 15 -28.00 2.88 -7.35
C ASP A 15 -26.85 1.88 -7.47
N ILE A 16 -25.77 2.24 -8.17
CA ILE A 16 -24.58 1.39 -8.31
C ILE A 16 -23.50 1.66 -7.24
N SER A 17 -23.78 2.47 -6.21
CA SER A 17 -22.87 2.69 -5.07
C SER A 17 -23.17 1.71 -3.93
N ILE A 18 -22.18 0.87 -3.61
CA ILE A 18 -22.25 -0.06 -2.47
C ILE A 18 -22.42 0.66 -1.13
N PHE A 19 -21.82 1.85 -1.00
CA PHE A 19 -21.93 2.65 0.21
C PHE A 19 -23.33 3.28 0.34
N SER A 20 -24.06 3.53 -0.76
CA SER A 20 -25.48 3.90 -0.70
C SER A 20 -26.30 2.75 -0.11
N HIS A 21 -26.16 1.54 -0.65
CA HIS A 21 -26.86 0.34 -0.13
C HIS A 21 -26.53 0.10 1.34
N LYS A 22 -25.25 0.25 1.73
CA LYS A 22 -24.83 0.20 3.14
C LYS A 22 -25.58 1.23 4.00
N ALA A 23 -25.64 2.50 3.59
CA ALA A 23 -26.36 3.54 4.34
C ALA A 23 -27.88 3.27 4.41
N GLU A 24 -28.49 2.71 3.37
CA GLU A 24 -29.90 2.30 3.41
C GLU A 24 -30.13 1.11 4.33
N HIS A 25 -29.27 0.09 4.29
CA HIS A 25 -29.36 -1.04 5.23
C HIS A 25 -29.25 -0.54 6.68
N ILE A 26 -28.38 0.43 6.95
CA ILE A 26 -28.25 1.09 8.26
C ILE A 26 -29.54 1.84 8.64
N LEU A 27 -30.10 2.66 7.75
CA LEU A 27 -31.36 3.39 7.99
C LEU A 27 -32.55 2.44 8.22
N LEU A 28 -32.61 1.33 7.47
CA LEU A 28 -33.63 0.28 7.60
C LEU A 28 -33.49 -0.50 8.91
N LEU A 29 -32.27 -0.91 9.29
CA LEU A 29 -31.99 -1.53 10.59
C LEU A 29 -32.38 -0.61 11.74
N LYS A 30 -32.01 0.67 11.64
CA LYS A 30 -32.35 1.71 12.64
C LYS A 30 -33.82 2.13 12.61
N ASN A 31 -34.59 1.70 11.61
CA ASN A 31 -36.00 2.07 11.41
C ASN A 31 -36.20 3.60 11.38
N VAL A 32 -35.31 4.33 10.70
CA VAL A 32 -35.36 5.79 10.57
C VAL A 32 -35.96 6.17 9.20
N PRO A 33 -37.05 6.96 9.14
CA PRO A 33 -37.59 7.48 7.87
C PRO A 33 -36.61 8.45 7.22
N TYR A 34 -36.45 8.39 5.90
CA TYR A 34 -35.56 9.27 5.15
C TYR A 34 -36.07 9.62 3.75
N LYS A 35 -35.64 10.77 3.25
CA LYS A 35 -35.84 11.25 1.89
C LYS A 35 -34.68 10.80 1.01
N SER A 36 -34.95 10.04 -0.04
CA SER A 36 -33.96 9.54 -0.99
C SER A 36 -33.75 10.54 -2.13
N VAL A 37 -32.56 11.14 -2.21
CA VAL A 37 -32.15 12.06 -3.27
C VAL A 37 -31.23 11.34 -4.24
N THR A 38 -31.72 11.05 -5.45
CA THR A 38 -30.90 10.39 -6.49
C THR A 38 -30.00 11.40 -7.19
N VAL A 39 -28.69 11.13 -7.19
CA VAL A 39 -27.66 11.97 -7.81
C VAL A 39 -26.95 11.27 -8.96
N SER A 40 -26.22 12.02 -9.79
CA SER A 40 -25.40 11.45 -10.87
C SER A 40 -24.28 10.52 -10.34
N PRO A 41 -23.99 9.37 -10.97
CA PRO A 41 -22.84 8.53 -10.58
C PRO A 41 -21.47 9.17 -10.90
N ILE A 42 -21.43 10.22 -11.73
CA ILE A 42 -20.25 11.00 -12.16
C ILE A 42 -20.46 12.50 -11.90
N LEU A 43 -19.43 13.34 -12.05
CA LEU A 43 -19.59 14.81 -11.99
C LEU A 43 -20.11 15.39 -13.32
N PRO A 44 -20.76 16.59 -13.31
CA PRO A 44 -21.07 17.45 -12.16
C PRO A 44 -22.26 16.97 -11.31
N ARG A 45 -22.46 17.63 -10.16
CA ARG A 45 -23.61 17.44 -9.23
C ARG A 45 -24.01 18.79 -8.60
N PRO A 46 -24.69 19.70 -9.32
CA PRO A 46 -25.12 20.99 -8.78
C PRO A 46 -25.95 20.85 -7.49
N GLU A 47 -26.70 19.76 -7.36
CA GLU A 47 -27.49 19.41 -6.18
C GLU A 47 -26.68 19.17 -4.90
N ILE A 48 -25.35 19.08 -5.00
CA ILE A 48 -24.40 19.00 -3.87
C ILE A 48 -23.43 20.20 -3.90
N THR A 49 -22.88 20.56 -5.07
CA THR A 49 -21.87 21.63 -5.15
C THR A 49 -22.45 23.02 -4.94
N ASP A 50 -23.68 23.24 -5.42
CA ASP A 50 -24.26 24.58 -5.53
C ASP A 50 -25.33 24.80 -4.46
N LEU A 51 -26.07 23.74 -4.11
CA LEU A 51 -27.11 23.78 -3.06
C LEU A 51 -26.58 23.51 -1.65
N LEU A 52 -25.61 22.59 -1.49
CA LEU A 52 -25.00 22.28 -0.18
C LEU A 52 -23.62 22.94 -0.02
N GLY A 53 -23.09 23.61 -1.05
CA GLY A 53 -21.76 24.22 -1.04
C GLY A 53 -20.60 23.21 -1.01
N LEU A 54 -20.86 21.91 -1.19
CA LEU A 54 -19.90 20.84 -0.92
C LEU A 54 -19.12 20.42 -2.17
N LYS A 55 -17.79 20.54 -2.11
CA LYS A 55 -16.86 19.98 -3.11
C LYS A 55 -16.56 18.48 -2.89
N TYR A 56 -17.21 17.85 -1.91
CA TYR A 56 -17.01 16.44 -1.57
C TYR A 56 -17.73 15.54 -2.60
N ARG A 57 -16.97 14.73 -3.36
CA ARG A 57 -17.49 13.93 -4.49
C ARG A 57 -17.83 12.47 -4.18
N ARG A 58 -17.59 11.95 -2.97
CA ARG A 58 -18.03 10.59 -2.59
C ARG A 58 -19.53 10.60 -2.26
N ILE A 59 -20.16 9.44 -2.35
CA ILE A 59 -21.59 9.20 -2.12
C ILE A 59 -21.68 7.86 -1.35
N PRO A 60 -22.46 7.76 -0.27
CA PRO A 60 -23.52 8.66 0.16
C PRO A 60 -23.04 9.91 0.89
N ILE A 61 -23.97 10.87 1.00
CA ILE A 61 -23.97 11.94 1.98
C ILE A 61 -25.32 11.87 2.69
N LEU A 62 -25.34 11.98 4.01
CA LEU A 62 -26.58 12.08 4.79
C LEU A 62 -26.72 13.50 5.36
N ALA A 63 -27.89 14.11 5.23
CA ALA A 63 -28.24 15.29 6.03
C ALA A 63 -29.25 14.89 7.12
N ILE A 64 -29.09 15.43 8.33
CA ILE A 64 -30.04 15.27 9.44
C ILE A 64 -30.37 16.67 9.96
N GLY A 65 -31.52 17.21 9.55
CA GLY A 65 -31.76 18.64 9.63
C GLY A 65 -30.78 19.39 8.71
N ASN A 66 -30.07 20.37 9.25
CA ASN A 66 -29.05 21.14 8.52
C ASN A 66 -27.60 20.69 8.81
N ASP A 67 -27.42 19.53 9.47
CA ASP A 67 -26.11 18.91 9.66
C ASP A 67 -25.82 17.91 8.55
N ILE A 68 -24.64 17.98 7.94
CA ILE A 68 -24.27 17.14 6.80
C ILE A 68 -23.13 16.19 7.18
N TYR A 69 -23.42 14.90 7.12
CA TYR A 69 -22.52 13.80 7.47
C TYR A 69 -22.03 13.09 6.21
N CYS A 70 -20.71 13.18 6.00
CA CYS A 70 -19.98 12.51 4.94
C CYS A 70 -19.28 11.25 5.49
N ASP A 71 -19.14 10.22 4.65
CA ASP A 71 -18.66 8.87 5.00
C ASP A 71 -19.63 8.00 5.82
N THR A 72 -19.74 6.71 5.48
CA THR A 72 -20.70 5.80 6.12
C THR A 72 -20.40 5.49 7.59
N SER A 73 -19.15 5.70 8.02
CA SER A 73 -18.73 5.56 9.42
C SER A 73 -19.35 6.65 10.29
N LEU A 74 -19.19 7.91 9.87
CA LEU A 74 -19.76 9.07 10.56
C LEU A 74 -21.29 9.09 10.45
N ILE A 75 -21.87 8.66 9.33
CA ILE A 75 -23.32 8.49 9.16
C ILE A 75 -23.88 7.52 10.20
N ALA A 76 -23.22 6.39 10.48
CA ALA A 76 -23.67 5.43 11.48
C ALA A 76 -23.64 6.02 12.90
N ALA A 77 -22.53 6.64 13.30
CA ALA A 77 -22.40 7.29 14.61
C ALA A 77 -23.38 8.46 14.79
N ALA A 78 -23.57 9.28 13.75
CA ALA A 78 -24.56 10.36 13.75
C ALA A 78 -25.99 9.85 13.86
N LEU A 79 -26.35 8.80 13.11
CA LEU A 79 -27.67 8.18 13.23
C LEU A 79 -27.91 7.61 14.62
N GLU A 80 -26.95 6.86 15.19
CA GLU A 80 -27.06 6.28 16.52
C GLU A 80 -27.31 7.35 17.60
N ARG A 81 -26.53 8.43 17.56
CA ARG A 81 -26.61 9.55 18.51
C ARG A 81 -27.82 10.48 18.30
N ARG A 82 -28.28 10.70 17.06
CA ARG A 82 -29.43 11.56 16.74
C ARG A 82 -30.78 10.85 16.91
N PHE A 83 -30.80 9.53 16.90
CA PHE A 83 -32.01 8.70 17.02
C PHE A 83 -31.84 7.58 18.07
N PRO A 84 -31.62 7.91 19.37
CA PRO A 84 -31.39 6.91 20.41
C PRO A 84 -32.62 6.06 20.74
N GLU A 85 -33.83 6.61 20.53
CA GLU A 85 -35.11 5.89 20.71
C GLU A 85 -35.41 4.88 19.59
N SER A 86 -34.68 4.98 18.46
CA SER A 86 -34.73 4.00 17.38
C SER A 86 -33.87 2.78 17.72
N LYS A 87 -34.11 1.64 17.04
CA LYS A 87 -33.30 0.42 17.17
C LYS A 87 -31.80 0.75 17.11
N THR A 88 -30.98 0.11 17.95
CA THR A 88 -29.53 0.34 17.94
C THR A 88 -28.85 -0.28 16.71
N LEU A 89 -27.82 0.38 16.19
CA LEU A 89 -26.90 -0.17 15.18
C LEU A 89 -25.86 -1.12 15.78
N PHE A 90 -25.78 -1.19 17.11
CA PHE A 90 -24.85 -2.01 17.89
C PHE A 90 -25.63 -2.91 18.88
N PRO A 91 -26.38 -3.92 18.40
CA PRO A 91 -27.16 -4.79 19.27
C PRO A 91 -26.26 -5.58 20.22
N ARG A 92 -26.81 -5.97 21.38
CA ARG A 92 -26.09 -6.77 22.37
C ARG A 92 -25.79 -8.17 21.85
N ARG A 93 -24.76 -8.81 22.41
CA ARG A 93 -24.51 -10.25 22.20
C ARG A 93 -25.60 -11.10 22.85
N LYS A 94 -25.94 -12.23 22.22
CA LYS A 94 -26.94 -13.17 22.74
C LYS A 94 -26.57 -13.64 24.15
N GLY A 95 -27.51 -13.52 25.08
CA GLY A 95 -27.31 -13.89 26.48
C GLY A 95 -26.38 -12.97 27.28
N GLY A 96 -25.91 -11.87 26.69
CA GLY A 96 -25.04 -10.87 27.33
C GLY A 96 -25.72 -9.50 27.45
N ALA A 97 -25.28 -8.70 28.44
CA ALA A 97 -25.74 -7.32 28.59
C ALA A 97 -25.01 -6.31 27.68
N LYS A 98 -23.97 -6.77 26.97
CA LYS A 98 -22.92 -5.94 26.36
C LYS A 98 -23.04 -5.88 24.84
N ALA A 99 -22.63 -4.74 24.28
CA ALA A 99 -22.45 -4.53 22.84
C ALA A 99 -20.98 -4.21 22.53
N ASP A 100 -20.51 -4.64 21.37
CA ASP A 100 -19.12 -4.53 20.92
C ASP A 100 -18.91 -3.29 20.04
N THR A 101 -19.42 -2.14 20.47
CA THR A 101 -19.53 -0.90 19.68
C THR A 101 -18.20 -0.55 19.00
N GLY A 102 -17.12 -0.42 19.79
CA GLY A 102 -15.80 -0.07 19.28
C GLY A 102 -15.18 -1.12 18.34
N LEU A 103 -15.34 -2.42 18.64
CA LEU A 103 -14.89 -3.49 17.73
C LEU A 103 -15.70 -3.52 16.43
N ILE A 104 -17.01 -3.27 16.49
CA ILE A 104 -17.89 -3.21 15.32
C ILE A 104 -17.48 -2.02 14.44
N GLN A 105 -17.25 -0.84 15.03
CA GLN A 105 -16.75 0.32 14.29
C GLN A 105 -15.38 0.05 13.65
N ALA A 106 -14.41 -0.47 14.41
CA ALA A 106 -13.07 -0.81 13.90
C ALA A 106 -13.13 -1.88 12.77
N PHE A 107 -13.92 -2.93 12.94
CA PHE A 107 -14.12 -3.98 11.94
C PHE A 107 -14.78 -3.45 10.67
N VAL A 108 -15.84 -2.64 10.79
CA VAL A 108 -16.50 -2.05 9.62
C VAL A 108 -15.54 -1.12 8.89
N ARG A 109 -14.85 -0.22 9.61
CA ARG A 109 -13.94 0.76 9.02
C ARG A 109 -12.78 0.10 8.28
N HIS A 110 -12.10 -0.86 8.90
CA HIS A 110 -10.82 -1.37 8.40
C HIS A 110 -10.91 -2.72 7.67
N PHE A 111 -11.89 -3.59 7.99
CA PHE A 111 -12.11 -4.85 7.25
C PHE A 111 -13.17 -4.73 6.16
N SER A 112 -14.34 -4.16 6.43
CA SER A 112 -15.41 -4.07 5.42
C SER A 112 -15.14 -2.99 4.38
N ASP A 113 -14.94 -1.76 4.83
CA ASP A 113 -14.95 -0.56 3.97
C ASP A 113 -13.63 -0.32 3.22
N ASP A 114 -12.51 -0.73 3.80
CA ASP A 114 -11.24 -0.81 3.09
C ASP A 114 -11.06 -2.21 2.46
N VAL A 115 -10.74 -3.22 3.25
CA VAL A 115 -10.18 -4.49 2.75
C VAL A 115 -11.13 -5.27 1.84
N LEU A 116 -12.35 -5.57 2.29
CA LEU A 116 -13.31 -6.36 1.52
C LEU A 116 -13.81 -5.59 0.29
N PHE A 117 -14.12 -4.31 0.45
CA PHE A 117 -14.51 -3.43 -0.65
C PHE A 117 -13.41 -3.31 -1.72
N PHE A 118 -12.18 -2.94 -1.37
CA PHE A 118 -11.11 -2.74 -2.37
C PHE A 118 -10.76 -4.04 -3.09
N ASN A 119 -10.72 -5.20 -2.42
CA ASN A 119 -10.48 -6.46 -3.12
C ASN A 119 -11.66 -6.85 -4.04
N GLY A 120 -12.88 -6.40 -3.73
CA GLY A 120 -13.99 -6.36 -4.68
C GLY A 120 -13.71 -5.47 -5.89
N VAL A 121 -13.28 -4.22 -5.68
CA VAL A 121 -12.92 -3.25 -6.74
C VAL A 121 -11.82 -3.78 -7.67
N MET A 122 -10.79 -4.43 -7.12
CA MET A 122 -9.73 -5.11 -7.88
C MET A 122 -10.27 -6.28 -8.73
N SER A 123 -11.32 -6.95 -8.25
CA SER A 123 -11.89 -8.15 -8.90
C SER A 123 -12.88 -7.85 -10.02
N MET A 124 -13.20 -6.58 -10.30
CA MET A 124 -14.17 -6.17 -11.32
C MET A 124 -13.67 -6.45 -12.76
N SER A 125 -14.60 -6.79 -13.65
CA SER A 125 -14.46 -6.55 -15.08
C SER A 125 -14.73 -5.06 -15.37
N TRP A 126 -13.65 -4.27 -15.34
CA TRP A 126 -13.65 -2.84 -15.63
C TRP A 126 -13.88 -2.54 -17.12
N GLU A 127 -13.45 -3.46 -17.99
CA GLU A 127 -13.67 -3.47 -19.44
C GLU A 127 -15.15 -3.45 -19.85
N ASN A 128 -16.05 -3.96 -18.98
CA ASN A 128 -17.50 -4.02 -19.22
C ASN A 128 -18.25 -2.80 -18.64
N ARG A 129 -17.58 -1.65 -18.44
CA ARG A 129 -18.18 -0.42 -17.85
C ARG A 129 -18.26 0.73 -18.85
N ASP A 130 -19.17 1.67 -18.60
CA ASP A 130 -19.30 2.90 -19.38
C ASP A 130 -17.95 3.65 -19.41
N PRO A 131 -17.37 3.93 -20.60
CA PRO A 131 -16.12 4.67 -20.72
C PRO A 131 -16.09 6.01 -19.97
N LYS A 132 -17.23 6.72 -19.88
CA LYS A 132 -17.34 7.98 -19.11
C LYS A 132 -17.28 7.75 -17.60
N PHE A 133 -17.81 6.63 -17.13
CA PHE A 133 -17.67 6.21 -15.73
C PHE A 133 -16.23 5.81 -15.42
N ILE A 134 -15.57 5.05 -16.31
CA ILE A 134 -14.14 4.75 -16.19
C ILE A 134 -13.34 6.06 -16.16
N GLU A 135 -13.61 6.99 -17.07
CA GLU A 135 -12.91 8.28 -17.17
C GLU A 135 -13.08 9.17 -15.92
N ASP A 136 -14.29 9.32 -15.37
CA ASP A 136 -14.50 10.02 -14.09
C ASP A 136 -13.95 9.24 -12.87
N ARG A 137 -13.73 7.93 -12.98
CA ARG A 137 -12.97 7.24 -11.93
C ARG A 137 -11.45 7.47 -12.11
N SER A 138 -10.90 7.45 -13.32
CA SER A 138 -9.47 7.73 -13.59
C SER A 138 -9.05 9.17 -13.28
N LYS A 139 -9.80 10.19 -13.71
CA LYS A 139 -9.42 11.62 -13.57
C LYS A 139 -9.50 12.18 -12.15
N HIS A 140 -10.20 11.47 -11.27
CA HIS A 140 -11.13 12.14 -10.35
C HIS A 140 -11.44 11.30 -9.10
N SER A 141 -11.41 9.96 -9.20
CA SER A 141 -11.39 9.08 -8.03
C SER A 141 -9.94 8.89 -7.59
N TYR A 142 -9.32 9.95 -7.05
CA TYR A 142 -7.93 9.88 -6.57
C TYR A 142 -7.76 8.81 -5.48
N LEU A 143 -8.82 8.40 -4.78
CA LEU A 143 -8.83 7.17 -3.96
C LEU A 143 -8.38 5.92 -4.74
N ILE A 144 -8.94 5.70 -5.93
CA ILE A 144 -8.60 4.55 -6.78
C ILE A 144 -7.30 4.84 -7.52
N GLY A 145 -7.12 6.04 -8.08
CA GLY A 145 -5.88 6.42 -8.77
C GLY A 145 -4.64 6.38 -7.87
N LEU A 146 -4.75 6.73 -6.59
CA LEU A 146 -3.64 6.66 -5.63
C LEU A 146 -3.43 5.24 -5.15
N ILE A 147 -4.45 4.48 -4.73
CA ILE A 147 -4.25 3.07 -4.35
C ILE A 147 -3.63 2.29 -5.51
N LEU A 148 -4.02 2.56 -6.75
CA LEU A 148 -3.38 1.95 -7.93
C LEU A 148 -1.99 2.52 -8.24
N ASN A 149 -1.71 3.81 -8.04
CA ASN A 149 -0.34 4.34 -8.17
C ASN A 149 0.60 3.83 -7.06
N GLN A 150 0.10 3.63 -5.84
CA GLN A 150 0.86 3.26 -4.65
C GLN A 150 1.03 1.74 -4.49
N LEU A 151 0.20 0.94 -5.18
CA LEU A 151 0.36 -0.51 -5.30
C LEU A 151 0.90 -0.96 -6.67
N MET A 152 0.64 -0.21 -7.75
CA MET A 152 0.89 -0.63 -9.15
C MET A 152 1.35 0.50 -10.12
N GLY A 153 1.61 1.73 -9.65
CA GLY A 153 2.20 2.82 -10.45
C GLY A 153 1.34 3.49 -11.52
N ALA A 154 0.04 3.17 -11.68
CA ALA A 154 -0.72 3.62 -12.86
C ALA A 154 -2.26 3.79 -12.65
N PRO A 155 -2.97 4.56 -13.52
CA PRO A 155 -4.42 4.85 -13.40
C PRO A 155 -5.33 3.63 -13.61
N ILE A 156 -6.67 3.79 -13.58
CA ILE A 156 -7.62 2.65 -13.73
C ILE A 156 -7.47 1.89 -15.06
N GLN A 157 -6.99 2.53 -16.12
CA GLN A 157 -6.57 1.86 -17.35
C GLN A 157 -5.53 0.72 -17.10
N ALA A 158 -4.76 0.80 -16.01
CA ALA A 158 -3.86 -0.26 -15.56
C ALA A 158 -4.55 -1.41 -14.81
N LEU A 159 -5.76 -1.25 -14.25
CA LEU A 159 -6.58 -2.41 -13.86
C LEU A 159 -7.12 -3.19 -15.06
N THR A 160 -7.19 -2.54 -16.23
CA THR A 160 -7.51 -3.20 -17.50
C THR A 160 -6.29 -3.66 -18.29
N SER A 161 -5.05 -3.28 -17.91
CA SER A 161 -3.82 -3.70 -18.59
C SER A 161 -2.87 -4.56 -17.75
N ASP A 162 -2.90 -4.53 -16.41
CA ASP A 162 -2.23 -5.53 -15.56
C ASP A 162 -3.10 -6.81 -15.50
N PRO A 163 -2.69 -7.92 -16.14
CA PRO A 163 -3.45 -9.18 -16.09
C PRO A 163 -3.44 -9.82 -14.70
N THR A 164 -2.57 -9.38 -13.77
CA THR A 164 -2.41 -9.96 -12.43
C THR A 164 -3.26 -9.28 -11.35
N ALA A 165 -3.75 -8.05 -11.59
CA ALA A 165 -4.54 -7.28 -10.62
C ALA A 165 -5.86 -7.97 -10.22
N ARG A 166 -6.63 -8.45 -11.21
CA ARG A 166 -7.90 -9.15 -10.97
C ARG A 166 -7.72 -10.52 -10.30
N PRO A 167 -6.73 -11.35 -10.67
CA PRO A 167 -6.29 -12.49 -9.88
C PRO A 167 -5.99 -12.17 -8.41
N ARG A 168 -5.18 -11.14 -8.11
CA ARG A 168 -4.87 -10.74 -6.72
C ARG A 168 -6.14 -10.44 -5.93
N GLY A 169 -7.07 -9.65 -6.50
CA GLY A 169 -8.35 -9.33 -5.87
C GLY A 169 -9.16 -10.59 -5.48
N LYS A 170 -9.30 -11.55 -6.40
CA LYS A 170 -10.00 -12.82 -6.15
C LYS A 170 -9.34 -13.65 -5.06
N VAL A 171 -8.01 -13.72 -5.08
CA VAL A 171 -7.19 -14.43 -4.10
C VAL A 171 -7.35 -13.81 -2.70
N ALA A 172 -7.43 -12.49 -2.61
CA ALA A 172 -7.69 -11.81 -1.34
C ALA A 172 -9.14 -11.99 -0.84
N LEU A 173 -10.14 -11.82 -1.71
CA LEU A 173 -11.56 -12.07 -1.40
C LEU A 173 -11.79 -13.50 -0.87
N TYR A 174 -11.13 -14.49 -1.45
CA TYR A 174 -11.25 -15.89 -1.02
C TYR A 174 -10.70 -16.12 0.40
N ALA A 175 -9.61 -15.44 0.77
CA ALA A 175 -9.08 -15.48 2.14
C ALA A 175 -9.97 -14.69 3.13
N GLN A 176 -10.60 -13.61 2.68
CA GLN A 176 -11.56 -12.84 3.48
C GLN A 176 -12.85 -13.65 3.73
N MET A 177 -13.36 -14.36 2.73
CA MET A 177 -14.44 -15.34 2.92
C MET A 177 -14.06 -16.48 3.87
N ALA A 178 -12.79 -16.91 3.86
CA ALA A 178 -12.30 -17.91 4.83
C ALA A 178 -12.29 -17.42 6.29
N LEU A 179 -12.13 -16.11 6.53
CA LEU A 179 -12.28 -15.50 7.86
C LEU A 179 -13.76 -15.41 8.28
N ILE A 180 -14.65 -15.06 7.34
CA ILE A 180 -16.10 -15.00 7.57
C ILE A 180 -16.66 -16.41 7.85
N GLU A 181 -16.22 -17.42 7.10
CA GLU A 181 -16.53 -18.84 7.35
C GLU A 181 -15.97 -19.32 8.70
N GLU A 182 -14.72 -18.95 9.04
CA GLU A 182 -14.14 -19.29 10.35
C GLU A 182 -14.91 -18.63 11.51
N GLN A 183 -15.54 -17.47 11.29
CA GLN A 183 -16.39 -16.81 12.28
C GLN A 183 -17.77 -17.46 12.44
N LEU A 184 -18.34 -18.02 11.36
CA LEU A 184 -19.72 -18.51 11.32
C LEU A 184 -19.84 -20.05 11.48
N LYS A 185 -18.70 -20.78 11.54
CA LYS A 185 -18.62 -22.25 11.60
C LYS A 185 -19.29 -22.93 12.81
N ASP A 186 -19.78 -22.16 13.78
CA ASP A 186 -20.58 -22.62 14.91
C ASP A 186 -22.10 -22.47 14.67
N ASP A 187 -22.49 -22.16 13.43
CA ASP A 187 -23.87 -21.93 12.94
C ASP A 187 -24.59 -20.72 13.57
N ARG A 188 -23.83 -19.77 14.15
CA ARG A 188 -24.37 -18.52 14.69
C ARG A 188 -25.14 -17.70 13.64
N GLU A 189 -26.05 -16.85 14.12
CA GLU A 189 -26.95 -16.12 13.22
C GLU A 189 -26.33 -14.90 12.55
N TRP A 190 -25.49 -14.15 13.28
CA TRP A 190 -24.92 -12.86 12.87
C TRP A 190 -23.43 -12.81 13.23
N LEU A 191 -22.64 -11.98 12.55
CA LEU A 191 -21.17 -12.00 12.63
C LEU A 191 -20.64 -11.86 14.07
N PHE A 192 -21.22 -10.91 14.82
CA PHE A 192 -20.86 -10.61 16.21
C PHE A 192 -21.68 -11.40 17.24
N ASP A 193 -22.45 -12.43 16.83
CA ASP A 193 -23.27 -13.26 17.75
C ASP A 193 -24.28 -12.41 18.56
N THR A 194 -24.89 -11.45 17.86
CA THR A 194 -25.81 -10.45 18.39
C THR A 194 -27.25 -10.93 18.42
N GLU A 195 -28.13 -10.25 19.17
CA GLU A 195 -29.57 -10.57 19.20
C GLU A 195 -30.25 -10.32 17.85
N THR A 196 -29.80 -9.30 17.12
CA THR A 196 -30.25 -8.90 15.76
C THR A 196 -29.04 -8.52 14.90
N PRO A 197 -29.13 -8.49 13.56
CA PRO A 197 -28.00 -8.04 12.73
C PRO A 197 -27.72 -6.56 12.98
N GLY A 198 -26.43 -6.18 13.00
CA GLY A 198 -25.97 -4.83 13.32
C GLY A 198 -25.24 -4.14 12.16
N PHE A 199 -24.54 -3.05 12.48
CA PHE A 199 -23.71 -2.29 11.55
C PHE A 199 -22.64 -3.17 10.85
N ALA A 200 -22.05 -4.13 11.58
CA ALA A 200 -21.11 -5.11 11.03
C ALA A 200 -21.74 -5.96 9.91
N ASP A 201 -22.90 -6.57 10.18
CA ASP A 201 -23.59 -7.40 9.19
C ASP A 201 -24.05 -6.58 7.99
N ALA A 202 -24.61 -5.39 8.21
CA ALA A 202 -25.05 -4.49 7.13
C ALA A 202 -23.92 -4.06 6.19
N ALA A 203 -22.72 -3.80 6.73
CA ALA A 203 -21.55 -3.41 5.96
C ALA A 203 -21.03 -4.57 5.10
N VAL A 204 -20.76 -5.73 5.71
CA VAL A 204 -20.27 -6.92 5.00
C VAL A 204 -21.31 -7.41 3.99
N TYR A 205 -22.60 -7.37 4.33
CA TYR A 205 -23.69 -7.72 3.43
C TYR A 205 -23.74 -6.81 2.19
N ALA A 206 -23.58 -5.49 2.35
CA ALA A 206 -23.59 -4.56 1.23
C ALA A 206 -22.46 -4.86 0.20
N VAL A 207 -21.27 -5.27 0.65
CA VAL A 207 -20.17 -5.65 -0.24
C VAL A 207 -20.43 -7.03 -0.87
N LEU A 208 -20.81 -8.04 -0.10
CA LEU A 208 -21.01 -9.41 -0.63
C LEU A 208 -22.23 -9.50 -1.57
N ALA A 209 -23.30 -8.75 -1.31
CA ALA A 209 -24.45 -8.64 -2.21
C ALA A 209 -24.08 -7.95 -3.54
N TRP A 210 -23.22 -6.92 -3.51
CA TRP A 210 -22.68 -6.29 -4.72
C TRP A 210 -21.82 -7.25 -5.55
N LEU A 211 -20.98 -8.05 -4.88
CA LEU A 211 -20.16 -9.09 -5.51
C LEU A 211 -21.00 -10.23 -6.13
N ARG A 212 -22.27 -10.40 -5.76
CA ARG A 212 -23.21 -11.32 -6.43
C ARG A 212 -23.80 -10.78 -7.75
N SER A 213 -23.56 -9.52 -8.12
CA SER A 213 -24.12 -8.90 -9.34
C SER A 213 -23.51 -9.47 -10.64
N PRO A 214 -24.21 -9.39 -11.79
CA PRO A 214 -23.81 -10.09 -13.03
C PRO A 214 -22.36 -9.83 -13.48
N SER A 215 -21.93 -8.56 -13.42
CA SER A 215 -20.59 -8.11 -13.79
C SER A 215 -19.42 -8.74 -13.00
N PHE A 216 -19.71 -9.39 -11.86
CA PHE A 216 -18.71 -10.16 -11.10
C PHE A 216 -18.76 -11.66 -11.39
N ARG A 217 -19.93 -12.17 -11.79
CA ARG A 217 -20.09 -13.54 -12.31
C ARG A 217 -19.30 -13.69 -13.61
N GLU A 218 -19.45 -12.72 -14.52
CA GLU A 218 -18.65 -12.55 -15.74
C GLU A 218 -17.14 -12.47 -15.44
N ALA A 219 -16.76 -11.66 -14.44
CA ALA A 219 -15.37 -11.53 -14.01
C ALA A 219 -14.79 -12.83 -13.41
N GLY A 220 -15.60 -13.86 -13.15
CA GLY A 220 -15.17 -15.18 -12.70
C GLY A 220 -14.79 -15.25 -11.22
N ILE A 221 -15.50 -14.52 -10.35
CA ILE A 221 -15.30 -14.60 -8.89
C ILE A 221 -16.16 -15.69 -8.21
N GLY A 222 -17.05 -16.35 -8.95
CA GLY A 222 -18.04 -17.31 -8.42
C GLY A 222 -17.56 -18.28 -7.33
N PRO A 223 -16.34 -18.86 -7.40
CA PRO A 223 -15.78 -19.71 -6.34
C PRO A 223 -15.62 -19.09 -4.94
N ILE A 224 -15.80 -17.77 -4.74
CA ILE A 224 -15.91 -17.20 -3.38
C ILE A 224 -17.30 -17.44 -2.74
N PHE A 225 -18.27 -17.91 -3.53
CA PHE A 225 -19.64 -18.29 -3.14
C PHE A 225 -19.87 -19.80 -3.29
N ASP A 226 -18.79 -20.59 -3.26
CA ASP A 226 -18.84 -22.06 -3.30
C ASP A 226 -19.40 -22.60 -1.98
N GLU A 227 -20.65 -23.06 -1.97
CA GLU A 227 -21.31 -23.65 -0.79
C GLU A 227 -20.60 -24.89 -0.24
N GLY A 228 -19.80 -25.59 -1.07
CA GLY A 228 -18.95 -26.70 -0.64
C GLY A 228 -17.73 -26.26 0.17
N LYS A 229 -17.41 -24.96 0.19
CA LYS A 229 -16.26 -24.38 0.91
C LYS A 229 -16.63 -23.26 1.90
N PHE A 230 -17.75 -22.58 1.69
CA PHE A 230 -18.20 -21.40 2.44
C PHE A 230 -19.69 -21.52 2.86
N ASN A 231 -20.08 -22.69 3.35
CA ASN A 231 -21.46 -23.05 3.72
C ASN A 231 -22.06 -22.08 4.75
N PHE A 232 -21.33 -21.79 5.83
CA PHE A 232 -21.84 -20.96 6.93
C PHE A 232 -21.96 -19.48 6.54
N ALA A 233 -21.00 -18.97 5.76
CA ALA A 233 -21.04 -17.65 5.15
C ALA A 233 -22.19 -17.51 4.14
N MET A 234 -22.45 -18.54 3.33
CA MET A 234 -23.58 -18.55 2.38
C MET A 234 -24.93 -18.59 3.10
N LYS A 235 -25.11 -19.42 4.13
CA LYS A 235 -26.29 -19.41 5.02
C LYS A 235 -26.55 -18.01 5.60
N TRP A 236 -25.53 -17.38 6.18
CA TRP A 236 -25.63 -16.03 6.74
C TRP A 236 -25.97 -14.99 5.68
N LEU A 237 -25.44 -15.13 4.45
CA LEU A 237 -25.67 -14.19 3.35
C LEU A 237 -27.12 -14.25 2.84
N GLU A 238 -27.73 -15.44 2.73
CA GLU A 238 -29.17 -15.55 2.43
C GLU A 238 -30.05 -15.10 3.61
N ARG A 239 -29.62 -15.35 4.86
CA ARG A 239 -30.31 -14.87 6.07
C ARG A 239 -30.36 -13.34 6.11
N MET A 240 -29.24 -12.68 5.80
CA MET A 240 -29.16 -11.22 5.68
C MET A 240 -29.99 -10.66 4.54
N ALA A 241 -29.97 -11.29 3.36
CA ALA A 241 -30.81 -10.88 2.23
C ALA A 241 -32.31 -10.95 2.60
N SER A 242 -32.74 -12.10 3.14
CA SER A 242 -34.12 -12.32 3.59
C SER A 242 -34.55 -11.31 4.65
N TYR A 243 -33.68 -10.98 5.61
CA TYR A 243 -33.96 -10.02 6.67
C TYR A 243 -34.06 -8.57 6.16
N ILE A 244 -33.17 -8.16 5.26
CA ILE A 244 -33.20 -6.82 4.64
C ILE A 244 -34.42 -6.66 3.73
N ASP A 245 -34.80 -7.67 2.96
CA ASP A 245 -35.96 -7.58 2.08
C ASP A 245 -37.29 -7.70 2.85
N ALA A 246 -37.31 -8.42 3.98
CA ALA A 246 -38.41 -8.36 4.94
C ALA A 246 -38.57 -6.94 5.53
N LEU A 247 -37.47 -6.29 5.93
CA LEU A 247 -37.51 -4.89 6.39
C LEU A 247 -37.99 -3.93 5.30
N LYS A 248 -37.50 -4.04 4.05
CA LYS A 248 -38.01 -3.21 2.93
C LYS A 248 -39.51 -3.41 2.71
N SER A 249 -40.01 -4.64 2.91
CA SER A 249 -41.42 -4.99 2.74
C SER A 249 -42.30 -4.46 3.88
N SER A 250 -41.86 -4.54 5.14
CA SER A 250 -42.61 -3.98 6.28
C SER A 250 -42.50 -2.46 6.39
N ASN A 251 -41.38 -1.90 5.94
CA ASN A 251 -41.00 -0.51 6.16
C ASN A 251 -40.98 0.33 4.87
N GLY A 252 -41.71 -0.10 3.82
CA GLY A 252 -41.71 0.59 2.51
C GLY A 252 -42.13 2.07 2.56
N SER A 253 -42.83 2.49 3.62
CA SER A 253 -43.18 3.89 3.89
C SER A 253 -42.06 4.74 4.52
N LEU A 254 -40.89 4.17 4.81
CA LEU A 254 -39.73 4.92 5.34
C LEU A 254 -38.96 5.69 4.26
N ILE A 255 -39.23 5.48 2.97
CA ILE A 255 -38.44 6.03 1.87
C ILE A 255 -39.30 6.99 1.03
N GLU A 256 -39.04 8.31 1.13
CA GLU A 256 -39.68 9.34 0.29
C GLU A 256 -38.71 9.74 -0.85
N PRO A 257 -38.98 9.44 -2.13
CA PRO A 257 -38.17 9.95 -3.24
C PRO A 257 -38.25 11.48 -3.32
N LYS A 258 -37.11 12.17 -3.40
CA LYS A 258 -37.02 13.63 -3.32
C LYS A 258 -36.13 14.22 -4.41
N SER A 259 -36.49 15.40 -4.93
CA SER A 259 -35.62 16.16 -5.83
C SER A 259 -34.43 16.74 -5.05
N GLY A 260 -33.28 16.91 -5.71
CA GLY A 260 -32.12 17.57 -5.10
C GLY A 260 -32.38 19.05 -4.76
N GLU A 261 -33.22 19.73 -5.55
CA GLU A 261 -33.59 21.13 -5.34
C GLU A 261 -34.46 21.31 -4.08
N ASP A 262 -35.46 20.45 -3.89
CA ASP A 262 -36.36 20.54 -2.74
C ASP A 262 -35.69 20.01 -1.46
N ALA A 263 -34.84 18.99 -1.58
CA ALA A 263 -33.97 18.58 -0.47
C ALA A 263 -33.05 19.72 -0.03
N GLY A 264 -32.38 20.42 -0.96
CA GLY A 264 -31.53 21.57 -0.63
C GLY A 264 -32.29 22.68 0.10
N LYS A 265 -33.51 23.01 -0.34
CA LYS A 265 -34.39 24.01 0.32
C LYS A 265 -34.80 23.58 1.73
N GLU A 266 -35.20 22.33 1.91
CA GLU A 266 -35.62 21.81 3.22
C GLU A 266 -34.43 21.69 4.20
N ILE A 267 -33.25 21.25 3.74
CA ILE A 267 -32.02 21.19 4.55
C ILE A 267 -31.61 22.59 5.01
N ALA A 268 -31.52 23.55 4.09
CA ALA A 268 -31.08 24.92 4.37
C ALA A 268 -32.03 25.70 5.32
N THR A 269 -33.25 25.22 5.53
CA THR A 269 -34.24 25.80 6.45
C THR A 269 -34.50 24.96 7.70
N ALA A 270 -33.90 23.78 7.81
CA ALA A 270 -34.02 22.92 8.97
C ALA A 270 -33.16 23.39 10.15
N ALA A 271 -33.46 22.86 11.35
CA ALA A 271 -32.63 23.07 12.52
C ALA A 271 -31.26 22.37 12.38
N GLN A 272 -30.22 23.05 12.81
CA GLN A 272 -28.89 22.47 13.05
C GLN A 272 -28.79 21.96 14.50
N GLU A 273 -28.00 20.92 14.73
CA GLU A 273 -27.56 20.49 16.05
C GLU A 273 -26.68 21.54 16.75
N PRO A 274 -26.84 21.75 18.08
CA PRO A 274 -25.97 22.63 18.84
C PRO A 274 -24.50 22.17 18.78
N ASN A 275 -23.59 23.10 18.49
CA ASN A 275 -22.15 22.81 18.30
C ASN A 275 -21.48 22.17 19.52
N ASP A 276 -22.03 22.36 20.72
CA ASP A 276 -21.57 21.77 21.98
C ASP A 276 -21.88 20.28 22.14
N VAL A 277 -22.77 19.70 21.32
CA VAL A 277 -23.07 18.24 21.33
C VAL A 277 -21.91 17.39 20.82
N ILE A 278 -21.13 17.92 19.87
CA ILE A 278 -19.86 17.31 19.41
C ILE A 278 -18.66 18.02 20.08
N GLY A 279 -18.81 19.30 20.40
CA GLY A 279 -17.79 20.09 21.07
C GLY A 279 -16.62 20.45 20.14
N PHE A 280 -15.44 20.65 20.74
CA PHE A 280 -14.21 20.95 20.03
C PHE A 280 -13.02 20.57 20.93
N ASP A 281 -12.28 19.51 20.55
CA ASP A 281 -11.06 19.14 21.27
C ASP A 281 -9.92 20.10 20.89
N GLU A 282 -9.60 21.01 21.81
CA GLU A 282 -8.53 22.00 21.64
C GLU A 282 -7.14 21.37 21.49
N THR A 283 -6.93 20.13 21.94
CA THR A 283 -5.62 19.45 21.92
C THR A 283 -5.42 18.65 20.64
N VAL A 284 -6.43 17.92 20.16
CA VAL A 284 -6.42 17.33 18.81
C VAL A 284 -6.31 18.44 17.75
N ALA A 285 -7.00 19.57 17.96
CA ALA A 285 -6.82 20.77 17.14
C ALA A 285 -5.36 21.26 17.17
N GLN A 286 -4.72 21.36 18.35
CA GLN A 286 -3.32 21.76 18.47
C GLN A 286 -2.34 20.79 17.78
N TRP A 287 -2.56 19.47 17.87
CA TRP A 287 -1.75 18.47 17.14
C TRP A 287 -1.84 18.62 15.63
N LEU A 288 -3.01 19.03 15.12
CA LEU A 288 -3.25 19.31 13.71
C LEU A 288 -2.89 20.76 13.29
N GLY A 289 -2.39 21.60 14.22
CA GLY A 289 -2.07 23.01 13.95
C GLY A 289 -3.29 23.92 13.73
N LEU A 290 -4.46 23.50 14.20
CA LEU A 290 -5.76 24.14 14.00
C LEU A 290 -6.23 24.94 15.23
N LYS A 291 -7.17 25.87 15.00
CA LYS A 291 -7.84 26.68 16.02
C LYS A 291 -9.34 26.75 15.79
N ARG A 292 -10.13 26.91 16.85
CA ARG A 292 -11.59 27.05 16.78
C ARG A 292 -11.98 28.22 15.86
N GLY A 293 -12.87 27.97 14.89
CA GLY A 293 -13.31 28.98 13.91
C GLY A 293 -12.31 29.28 12.77
N GLN A 294 -11.16 28.59 12.71
CA GLN A 294 -10.24 28.71 11.59
C GLN A 294 -10.87 28.19 10.29
N LYS A 295 -10.74 28.96 9.20
CA LYS A 295 -11.13 28.49 7.87
C LYS A 295 -10.14 27.42 7.39
N VAL A 296 -10.61 26.18 7.31
CA VAL A 296 -9.83 25.01 6.86
C VAL A 296 -10.36 24.47 5.53
N SER A 297 -9.52 23.72 4.82
CA SER A 297 -9.96 22.74 3.83
C SER A 297 -9.85 21.34 4.44
N PHE A 298 -10.78 20.46 4.09
CA PHE A 298 -10.68 19.03 4.38
C PHE A 298 -10.77 18.23 3.08
N ALA A 299 -10.03 17.14 3.02
CA ALA A 299 -10.09 16.16 1.94
C ALA A 299 -9.85 14.77 2.55
N PRO A 300 -10.36 13.68 1.95
CA PRO A 300 -9.93 12.35 2.32
C PRO A 300 -8.41 12.25 2.18
N SER A 301 -7.72 11.72 3.19
CA SER A 301 -6.25 11.77 3.34
C SER A 301 -5.44 11.07 2.24
N GLN A 302 -6.10 10.39 1.30
CA GLN A 302 -5.46 9.78 0.14
C GLN A 302 -5.32 10.78 -1.03
N GLY A 303 -4.35 11.70 -0.87
CA GLY A 303 -3.42 12.31 -1.87
C GLY A 303 -3.91 13.26 -2.98
N TYR A 304 -2.93 13.93 -3.66
CA TYR A 304 -3.00 14.66 -4.95
C TYR A 304 -1.58 15.09 -5.47
N ASN A 305 -1.31 15.18 -6.81
CA ASN A 305 -0.25 15.97 -7.57
C ASN A 305 0.01 15.47 -9.04
N ALA A 306 0.56 16.28 -10.00
CA ALA A 306 0.81 15.95 -11.45
C ALA A 306 1.72 16.95 -12.30
N SER A 307 2.10 16.63 -13.58
CA SER A 307 2.99 17.44 -14.51
C SER A 307 2.69 17.37 -16.06
N ARG A 308 3.62 17.79 -16.98
CA ARG A 308 3.44 18.04 -18.47
C ARG A 308 4.34 17.18 -19.44
N SER A 309 4.23 17.34 -20.78
CA SER A 309 4.77 16.43 -21.84
C SER A 309 5.61 17.06 -22.99
N ILE A 310 6.52 16.26 -23.59
CA ILE A 310 7.59 16.68 -24.54
C ILE A 310 7.38 16.39 -26.05
N PHE A 311 6.25 15.80 -26.47
CA PHE A 311 6.01 15.44 -27.88
C PHE A 311 4.94 16.36 -28.53
N PRO A 312 5.32 17.44 -29.24
CA PRO A 312 4.38 18.38 -29.84
C PRO A 312 3.68 17.82 -31.10
N SER A 313 2.43 18.23 -31.30
CA SER A 313 1.62 17.88 -32.48
C SER A 313 2.19 18.48 -33.78
N ARG A 314 1.78 17.93 -34.93
CA ARG A 314 1.99 18.60 -36.23
C ARG A 314 1.07 19.80 -36.36
N LYS A 315 1.54 20.85 -37.03
CA LYS A 315 0.69 21.98 -37.45
C LYS A 315 -0.51 21.45 -38.27
N GLY A 316 -1.69 21.99 -38.00
CA GLY A 316 -2.94 21.55 -38.63
C GLY A 316 -3.68 20.41 -37.94
N GLY A 317 -3.30 20.02 -36.72
CA GLY A 317 -4.10 19.10 -35.88
C GLY A 317 -3.78 17.60 -36.05
N GLY A 318 -2.62 17.28 -36.63
CA GLY A 318 -2.11 15.90 -36.67
C GLY A 318 -1.45 15.49 -35.35
N GLY A 319 -1.64 14.24 -34.93
CA GLY A 319 -0.95 13.70 -33.75
C GLY A 319 0.58 13.71 -33.90
N PRO A 320 1.35 13.74 -32.79
CA PRO A 320 2.81 13.80 -32.82
C PRO A 320 3.46 12.53 -33.42
N ASP A 321 4.45 12.70 -34.30
CA ASP A 321 5.23 11.62 -34.93
C ASP A 321 6.27 10.99 -33.98
N LYS A 322 5.84 10.56 -32.79
CA LYS A 322 6.72 10.10 -31.70
C LYS A 322 7.71 9.01 -32.14
N GLY A 323 7.33 8.14 -33.08
CA GLY A 323 8.18 7.10 -33.64
C GLY A 323 9.30 7.65 -34.53
N LEU A 324 8.97 8.48 -35.51
CA LEU A 324 9.96 9.07 -36.44
C LEU A 324 10.90 10.02 -35.70
N ILE A 325 10.38 10.85 -34.80
CA ILE A 325 11.16 11.78 -33.98
C ILE A 325 12.18 11.05 -33.09
N ARG A 326 11.78 9.92 -32.47
CA ARG A 326 12.71 9.07 -31.69
C ARG A 326 13.75 8.38 -32.58
N ALA A 327 13.34 7.84 -33.73
CA ALA A 327 14.25 7.18 -34.67
C ALA A 327 15.29 8.14 -35.26
N PHE A 328 14.88 9.37 -35.58
CA PHE A 328 15.75 10.44 -36.06
C PHE A 328 16.78 10.83 -34.99
N SER A 329 16.33 11.10 -33.75
CA SER A 329 17.25 11.36 -32.63
C SER A 329 18.30 10.24 -32.48
N LYS A 330 17.86 8.97 -32.43
CA LYS A 330 18.79 7.86 -32.18
C LYS A 330 19.74 7.57 -33.34
N TYR A 331 19.23 7.43 -34.56
CA TYR A 331 20.01 6.89 -35.68
C TYR A 331 20.71 7.95 -36.54
N PHE A 332 20.16 9.17 -36.60
CA PHE A 332 20.77 10.27 -37.35
C PHE A 332 21.69 11.11 -36.44
N VAL A 333 21.23 11.46 -35.24
CA VAL A 333 22.02 12.28 -34.32
C VAL A 333 23.00 11.42 -33.51
N ASP A 334 22.51 10.52 -32.64
CA ASP A 334 23.37 9.83 -31.67
C ASP A 334 24.35 8.83 -32.32
N ASP A 335 23.92 8.10 -33.37
CA ASP A 335 24.72 7.04 -34.01
C ASP A 335 25.58 7.50 -35.20
N ALA A 336 25.34 8.70 -35.77
CA ALA A 336 26.03 9.17 -36.97
C ALA A 336 26.62 10.58 -36.83
N MET A 337 25.80 11.58 -36.51
CA MET A 337 26.25 12.97 -36.38
C MET A 337 27.21 13.18 -35.20
N LEU A 338 26.92 12.58 -34.04
CA LEU A 338 27.77 12.69 -32.86
C LEU A 338 29.13 11.96 -33.01
N PRO A 339 29.22 10.70 -33.48
CA PRO A 339 30.52 10.04 -33.71
C PRO A 339 31.40 10.73 -34.76
N ALA A 340 30.79 11.46 -35.70
CA ALA A 340 31.51 12.33 -36.64
C ALA A 340 32.09 13.59 -35.96
N ALA A 341 31.36 14.17 -35.01
CA ALA A 341 31.79 15.32 -34.22
C ALA A 341 32.90 14.99 -33.20
N VAL A 342 32.87 13.81 -32.57
CA VAL A 342 33.78 13.45 -31.46
C VAL A 342 35.29 13.63 -31.76
N PRO A 343 35.84 13.25 -32.93
CA PRO A 343 37.24 13.52 -33.26
C PRO A 343 37.61 15.00 -33.37
N LEU A 344 36.63 15.87 -33.67
CA LEU A 344 36.84 17.32 -33.89
C LEU A 344 37.11 18.08 -32.59
N TYR A 345 36.70 17.50 -31.46
CA TYR A 345 37.00 17.99 -30.11
C TYR A 345 38.52 18.21 -29.91
N PRO A 346 38.98 19.21 -29.14
CA PRO A 346 40.40 19.54 -28.94
C PRO A 346 41.18 18.52 -28.05
N TRP A 347 41.27 17.26 -28.49
CA TRP A 347 41.93 16.14 -27.80
C TRP A 347 43.41 16.37 -27.45
N GLU A 348 44.14 17.20 -28.19
CA GLU A 348 45.53 17.56 -27.90
C GLU A 348 45.68 18.58 -26.76
N ASN A 349 44.61 19.31 -26.45
CA ASN A 349 44.57 20.32 -25.39
C ASN A 349 43.91 19.79 -24.10
N LEU A 350 43.53 18.52 -24.06
CA LEU A 350 42.96 17.88 -22.86
C LEU A 350 44.04 17.62 -21.80
N ASP A 351 43.67 17.81 -20.54
CA ASP A 351 44.51 17.41 -19.41
C ASP A 351 44.79 15.90 -19.43
N ILE A 352 46.00 15.52 -19.05
CA ILE A 352 46.47 14.13 -19.10
C ILE A 352 45.64 13.18 -18.22
N SER A 353 44.99 13.67 -17.17
CA SER A 353 44.03 12.88 -16.37
C SER A 353 42.77 12.51 -17.17
N VAL A 354 42.22 13.46 -17.94
CA VAL A 354 41.05 13.24 -18.81
C VAL A 354 41.43 12.32 -19.98
N VAL A 355 42.62 12.50 -20.56
CA VAL A 355 43.17 11.61 -21.59
C VAL A 355 43.28 10.18 -21.05
N ASN A 356 43.86 9.99 -19.86
CA ASN A 356 43.99 8.67 -19.23
C ASN A 356 42.64 8.02 -18.90
N ASP A 357 41.67 8.79 -18.39
CA ASP A 357 40.31 8.28 -18.13
C ASP A 357 39.59 7.85 -19.42
N ARG A 358 39.69 8.66 -20.50
CA ARG A 358 39.12 8.31 -21.81
C ARG A 358 39.84 7.14 -22.47
N THR A 359 41.17 7.01 -22.34
CA THR A 359 41.94 5.82 -22.74
C THR A 359 41.41 4.56 -22.06
N LYS A 360 41.25 4.60 -20.74
CA LYS A 360 40.77 3.50 -19.92
C LYS A 360 39.32 3.13 -20.26
N PHE A 361 38.44 4.12 -20.41
CA PHE A 361 37.04 3.94 -20.79
C PHE A 361 36.88 3.30 -22.18
N MET A 362 37.66 3.74 -23.18
CA MET A 362 37.62 3.18 -24.53
C MET A 362 38.44 1.90 -24.71
N GLY A 363 39.01 1.35 -23.63
CA GLY A 363 39.80 0.10 -23.65
C GLY A 363 41.06 0.17 -24.51
N LYS A 364 41.66 1.35 -24.66
CA LYS A 364 42.73 1.61 -25.63
C LYS A 364 44.13 1.60 -25.00
N GLY A 365 45.14 1.49 -25.87
CA GLY A 365 46.53 1.75 -25.49
C GLY A 365 46.75 3.25 -25.17
N PRO A 366 47.89 3.60 -24.55
CA PRO A 366 48.13 4.93 -23.96
C PRO A 366 48.19 6.12 -24.93
N ASP A 367 48.05 5.91 -26.24
CA ASP A 367 47.99 6.97 -27.26
C ASP A 367 46.60 7.08 -27.91
N ILE A 368 45.59 7.45 -27.11
CA ILE A 368 44.25 7.76 -27.63
C ILE A 368 44.24 9.08 -28.41
N VAL A 369 45.12 10.02 -28.05
CA VAL A 369 45.16 11.37 -28.64
C VAL A 369 45.63 11.29 -30.10
N GLY A 370 46.71 10.57 -30.39
CA GLY A 370 47.17 10.33 -31.76
C GLY A 370 46.10 9.68 -32.63
N GLU A 371 45.31 8.74 -32.09
CA GLU A 371 44.22 8.11 -32.83
C GLU A 371 43.04 9.07 -33.13
N MET A 372 42.66 9.94 -32.19
CA MET A 372 41.58 10.91 -32.43
C MET A 372 42.01 12.03 -33.38
N LEU A 373 43.24 12.54 -33.22
CA LEU A 373 43.83 13.51 -34.16
C LEU A 373 43.88 12.95 -35.59
N GLY A 374 44.31 11.69 -35.75
CA GLY A 374 44.35 11.00 -37.03
C GLY A 374 42.96 10.77 -37.67
N LYS A 375 41.87 10.88 -36.91
CA LYS A 375 40.49 10.71 -37.41
C LYS A 375 39.77 12.00 -37.80
N ARG A 376 40.30 13.17 -37.40
CA ARG A 376 39.64 14.47 -37.62
C ARG A 376 39.15 14.70 -39.05
N GLY A 377 40.01 14.48 -40.04
CA GLY A 377 39.67 14.70 -41.45
C GLY A 377 38.49 13.85 -41.94
N LYS A 378 38.27 12.65 -41.36
CA LYS A 378 37.07 11.85 -41.66
C LYS A 378 35.84 12.39 -40.92
N GLY A 379 35.97 12.69 -39.62
CA GLY A 379 34.88 13.25 -38.82
C GLY A 379 34.31 14.55 -39.41
N MET A 380 35.19 15.40 -39.97
CA MET A 380 34.80 16.61 -40.70
C MET A 380 33.88 16.29 -41.88
N ALA A 381 34.27 15.35 -42.74
CA ALA A 381 33.52 14.97 -43.93
C ALA A 381 32.21 14.23 -43.58
N ASP A 382 32.23 13.38 -42.55
CA ASP A 382 31.06 12.66 -42.06
C ASP A 382 29.99 13.63 -41.49
N LEU A 383 30.42 14.64 -40.73
CA LEU A 383 29.55 15.65 -40.10
C LEU A 383 29.00 16.64 -41.13
N ASP A 384 29.83 17.08 -42.07
CA ASP A 384 29.45 17.91 -43.21
C ASP A 384 28.38 17.24 -44.08
N ALA A 385 28.46 15.91 -44.26
CA ALA A 385 27.42 15.12 -44.92
C ALA A 385 26.10 15.06 -44.12
N GLN A 386 26.14 14.92 -42.79
CA GLN A 386 24.90 14.99 -41.98
C GLN A 386 24.27 16.39 -42.04
N LEU A 387 25.07 17.45 -41.94
CA LEU A 387 24.60 18.84 -42.02
C LEU A 387 23.98 19.16 -43.38
N THR A 388 24.44 18.53 -44.47
CA THR A 388 23.81 18.62 -45.79
C THR A 388 22.40 18.03 -45.78
N LEU A 389 22.19 16.91 -45.09
CA LEU A 389 20.86 16.30 -44.93
C LEU A 389 19.93 17.10 -43.98
N VAL A 390 20.49 17.86 -43.04
CA VAL A 390 19.73 18.83 -42.24
C VAL A 390 19.27 20.00 -43.12
N GLU A 391 20.16 20.52 -43.97
CA GLU A 391 19.87 21.62 -44.91
C GLU A 391 18.75 21.23 -45.89
N GLU A 392 18.87 20.07 -46.56
CA GLU A 392 17.87 19.52 -47.49
C GLU A 392 16.50 19.28 -46.83
N GLN A 393 16.45 19.04 -45.51
CA GLN A 393 15.23 18.84 -44.75
C GLN A 393 14.48 20.15 -44.41
N ILE A 394 15.11 21.32 -44.58
CA ILE A 394 14.54 22.63 -44.18
C ILE A 394 14.67 23.74 -45.23
N GLU A 395 15.30 23.49 -46.37
CA GLU A 395 15.36 24.43 -47.50
C GLU A 395 13.96 24.80 -48.05
N ASP A 396 12.94 23.98 -47.80
CA ASP A 396 11.53 24.27 -48.10
C ASP A 396 10.92 25.39 -47.24
N GLY A 397 11.66 25.88 -46.24
CA GLY A 397 11.26 26.99 -45.37
C GLY A 397 10.45 26.59 -44.15
N ARG A 398 10.31 25.29 -43.82
CA ARG A 398 9.65 24.86 -42.59
C ARG A 398 10.33 25.39 -41.33
N GLU A 399 9.53 25.63 -40.30
CA GLU A 399 10.02 26.29 -39.09
C GLU A 399 10.84 25.34 -38.19
N TRP A 400 10.42 24.07 -38.11
CA TRP A 400 11.01 23.01 -37.28
C TRP A 400 11.12 21.72 -38.13
N LEU A 401 12.06 20.82 -37.80
CA LEU A 401 12.48 19.69 -38.64
C LEU A 401 11.33 18.75 -39.07
N PHE A 402 10.26 18.67 -38.26
CA PHE A 402 9.10 17.79 -38.47
C PHE A 402 7.76 18.56 -38.65
N ASP A 403 7.80 19.87 -38.93
CA ASP A 403 6.62 20.74 -39.07
C ASP A 403 5.63 20.68 -37.87
N THR A 404 6.21 20.68 -36.67
CA THR A 404 5.48 20.67 -35.40
C THR A 404 5.00 22.07 -34.99
N GLU A 405 4.01 22.14 -34.10
CA GLU A 405 3.44 23.41 -33.61
C GLU A 405 4.44 24.26 -32.81
N ARG A 406 5.49 23.63 -32.28
CA ARG A 406 6.64 24.19 -31.54
C ARG A 406 7.84 23.22 -31.69
N PRO A 407 9.09 23.57 -31.36
CA PRO A 407 10.20 22.64 -31.50
C PRO A 407 10.02 21.39 -30.62
N GLY A 408 10.54 20.26 -31.10
CA GLY A 408 10.45 18.96 -30.43
C GLY A 408 11.81 18.32 -30.17
N LEU A 409 11.78 17.07 -29.69
CA LEU A 409 12.98 16.27 -29.44
C LEU A 409 13.92 16.20 -30.65
N ALA A 410 13.39 16.14 -31.88
CA ALA A 410 14.21 16.12 -33.09
C ALA A 410 15.02 17.41 -33.29
N ASP A 411 14.40 18.58 -33.05
CA ASP A 411 15.08 19.86 -33.19
C ASP A 411 16.15 20.04 -32.11
N VAL A 412 15.80 19.71 -30.86
CA VAL A 412 16.75 19.73 -29.72
C VAL A 412 17.93 18.78 -29.97
N ALA A 413 17.68 17.60 -30.55
CA ALA A 413 18.72 16.62 -30.87
C ALA A 413 19.77 17.17 -31.84
N VAL A 414 19.37 17.73 -32.99
CA VAL A 414 20.33 18.31 -33.94
C VAL A 414 20.97 19.59 -33.37
N TYR A 415 20.21 20.37 -32.59
CA TYR A 415 20.69 21.64 -32.04
C TYR A 415 21.85 21.45 -31.08
N TRP A 416 21.78 20.48 -30.14
CA TRP A 416 22.82 20.31 -29.14
C TRP A 416 24.17 19.90 -29.75
N VAL A 417 24.20 19.05 -30.79
CA VAL A 417 25.46 18.66 -31.45
C VAL A 417 26.09 19.87 -32.16
N CYS A 418 25.27 20.68 -32.85
CA CYS A 418 25.73 21.92 -33.49
C CYS A 418 26.24 22.96 -32.47
N ALA A 419 25.57 23.10 -31.32
CA ALA A 419 25.97 24.00 -30.25
C ALA A 419 27.28 23.54 -29.61
N TRP A 420 27.37 22.27 -29.22
CA TRP A 420 28.55 21.66 -28.61
C TRP A 420 29.81 21.81 -29.48
N CYS A 421 29.70 21.53 -30.78
CA CYS A 421 30.82 21.73 -31.71
C CYS A 421 31.21 23.22 -31.88
N LYS A 422 30.27 24.16 -31.73
CA LYS A 422 30.52 25.60 -31.85
C LYS A 422 31.16 26.19 -30.58
N GLU A 423 30.76 25.71 -29.41
CA GLU A 423 31.25 26.18 -28.11
C GLU A 423 32.66 25.69 -27.80
N PHE A 424 32.97 24.42 -28.05
CA PHE A 424 34.27 23.82 -27.72
C PHE A 424 35.40 24.15 -28.72
N GLY A 425 35.31 25.29 -29.39
CA GLY A 425 36.41 25.89 -30.15
C GLY A 425 36.84 25.15 -31.42
N ALA A 426 36.01 24.24 -31.95
CA ALA A 426 36.29 23.58 -33.22
C ALA A 426 36.11 24.59 -34.37
N SER A 427 37.20 25.29 -34.73
CA SER A 427 37.32 26.24 -35.85
C SER A 427 37.29 25.55 -37.24
N VAL A 428 36.41 24.55 -37.33
CA VAL A 428 36.44 23.39 -38.23
C VAL A 428 35.02 23.07 -38.71
N LEU A 429 33.98 23.51 -37.99
CA LEU A 429 32.63 23.58 -38.52
C LEU A 429 32.60 24.55 -39.71
N HIS A 430 32.61 24.03 -40.92
CA HIS A 430 32.32 24.79 -42.15
C HIS A 430 30.83 25.16 -42.28
N ILE A 431 30.10 25.31 -41.16
CA ILE A 431 28.77 25.90 -41.13
C ILE A 431 28.90 27.41 -41.37
N ASN A 432 28.93 27.75 -42.65
CA ASN A 432 29.00 29.11 -43.17
C ASN A 432 27.79 29.36 -44.08
N GLU A 433 27.38 30.62 -44.20
CA GLU A 433 26.20 31.03 -44.98
C GLU A 433 26.30 30.66 -46.48
N GLY A 434 27.51 30.43 -46.99
CA GLY A 434 27.74 29.98 -48.37
C GLY A 434 27.50 28.48 -48.61
N LYS A 435 27.21 27.68 -47.56
CA LYS A 435 26.89 26.25 -47.70
C LYS A 435 25.65 25.79 -46.93
N PHE A 436 25.43 26.27 -45.71
CA PHE A 436 24.28 25.85 -44.87
C PHE A 436 23.42 27.05 -44.36
N PRO A 437 22.94 27.95 -45.25
CA PRO A 437 22.17 29.14 -44.88
C PRO A 437 20.81 28.87 -44.23
N TYR A 438 20.15 27.74 -44.49
CA TYR A 438 18.87 27.39 -43.86
C TYR A 438 19.08 26.78 -42.47
N THR A 439 20.09 25.92 -42.30
CA THR A 439 20.49 25.33 -41.01
C THR A 439 20.95 26.40 -40.03
N LEU A 440 21.69 27.42 -40.48
CA LEU A 440 22.04 28.56 -39.64
C LEU A 440 20.79 29.29 -39.12
N LYS A 441 19.83 29.59 -39.98
CA LYS A 441 18.57 30.27 -39.60
C LYS A 441 17.69 29.43 -38.69
N TRP A 442 17.65 28.10 -38.87
CA TRP A 442 16.95 27.19 -37.97
C TRP A 442 17.66 27.08 -36.61
N PHE A 443 19.00 27.02 -36.60
CA PHE A 443 19.81 26.99 -35.38
C PHE A 443 19.62 28.28 -34.55
N GLU A 444 19.57 29.44 -35.20
CA GLU A 444 19.27 30.71 -34.54
C GLU A 444 17.84 30.74 -33.97
N ARG A 445 16.82 30.27 -34.72
CA ARG A 445 15.45 30.11 -34.17
C ARG A 445 15.41 29.17 -32.96
N MET A 446 16.18 28.09 -32.97
CA MET A 446 16.26 27.15 -31.84
C MET A 446 16.87 27.80 -30.60
N ARG A 447 17.98 28.53 -30.75
CA ARG A 447 18.56 29.33 -29.65
C ARG A 447 17.54 30.32 -29.10
N ASP A 448 16.96 31.14 -29.96
CA ASP A 448 16.06 32.24 -29.56
C ASP A 448 14.79 31.69 -28.88
N CYS A 449 14.31 30.52 -29.30
CA CYS A 449 13.19 29.83 -28.66
C CYS A 449 13.56 29.26 -27.27
N ILE A 450 14.76 28.70 -27.12
CA ILE A 450 15.28 28.21 -25.82
C ILE A 450 15.49 29.39 -24.84
N GLU A 451 16.06 30.51 -25.31
CA GLU A 451 16.20 31.73 -24.50
C GLU A 451 14.84 32.32 -24.09
N ALA A 452 13.85 32.31 -25.00
CA ALA A 452 12.51 32.84 -24.73
C ALA A 452 11.64 31.96 -23.82
N GLU A 453 11.58 30.64 -24.03
CA GLU A 453 10.87 29.74 -23.12
C GLU A 453 11.62 29.51 -21.80
N GLY A 454 12.93 29.80 -21.75
CA GLY A 454 13.80 29.61 -20.58
C GLY A 454 13.55 30.50 -19.38
N THR A 455 12.55 31.40 -19.42
CA THR A 455 12.13 32.19 -18.25
C THR A 455 10.64 32.11 -17.97
N GLN A 456 10.27 31.97 -16.70
CA GLN A 456 8.88 32.00 -16.24
C GLN A 456 8.71 32.97 -15.07
N ASN A 457 7.74 33.88 -15.19
CA ASN A 457 7.52 35.01 -14.26
C ASN A 457 8.76 35.92 -14.07
N GLY A 458 9.74 35.89 -14.97
CA GLY A 458 10.98 36.67 -14.91
C GLY A 458 12.17 35.95 -14.26
N ASN A 459 12.00 34.71 -13.78
CA ASN A 459 13.09 33.86 -13.29
C ASN A 459 13.49 32.83 -14.36
N ALA A 460 14.76 32.42 -14.39
CA ALA A 460 15.22 31.31 -15.23
C ALA A 460 14.57 29.98 -14.82
N LEU A 461 14.39 29.07 -15.78
CA LEU A 461 13.83 27.73 -15.55
C LEU A 461 14.87 26.66 -15.12
N TRP A 462 16.15 27.02 -15.08
CA TRP A 462 17.26 26.15 -14.67
C TRP A 462 18.32 26.96 -13.90
N GLU A 463 19.16 26.26 -13.14
CA GLU A 463 20.33 26.82 -12.47
C GLU A 463 21.60 26.00 -12.79
N ASP A 464 22.75 26.67 -12.83
CA ASP A 464 24.04 26.02 -13.10
C ASP A 464 24.59 25.36 -11.82
N VAL A 465 24.25 24.08 -11.63
CA VAL A 465 24.74 23.24 -10.54
C VAL A 465 26.05 22.51 -10.89
N ASP A 466 26.97 22.41 -9.93
CA ASP A 466 28.19 21.61 -10.10
C ASP A 466 27.90 20.10 -10.14
N GLY A 467 28.85 19.29 -10.61
CA GLY A 467 28.65 17.84 -10.78
C GLY A 467 28.39 17.07 -9.47
N ASP A 468 28.79 17.61 -8.33
CA ASP A 468 28.55 17.03 -7.01
C ASP A 468 27.17 17.45 -6.48
N ALA A 469 26.65 18.63 -6.84
CA ALA A 469 25.27 19.06 -6.60
C ALA A 469 24.27 18.34 -7.53
N ALA A 470 24.51 18.37 -8.85
CA ALA A 470 23.72 17.65 -9.85
C ALA A 470 23.73 16.13 -9.60
N GLY A 471 24.84 15.57 -9.12
CA GLY A 471 24.94 14.17 -8.70
C GLY A 471 24.06 13.83 -7.50
N LYS A 472 23.77 14.79 -6.61
CA LYS A 472 22.84 14.61 -5.49
C LYS A 472 21.38 14.73 -5.95
N GLU A 473 21.05 15.69 -6.81
CA GLU A 473 19.69 15.77 -7.40
C GLU A 473 19.36 14.55 -8.27
N ALA A 474 20.31 14.08 -9.09
CA ALA A 474 20.13 12.89 -9.93
C ALA A 474 20.04 11.58 -9.12
N ALA A 475 20.63 11.53 -7.92
CA ALA A 475 20.44 10.42 -6.98
C ALA A 475 19.08 10.48 -6.25
N ALA A 476 18.57 11.69 -6.00
CA ALA A 476 17.26 11.93 -5.37
C ALA A 476 16.08 11.79 -6.36
N ALA A 477 16.33 11.81 -7.67
CA ALA A 477 15.31 11.64 -8.70
C ALA A 477 14.81 10.18 -8.78
N GLN A 478 13.48 9.98 -8.69
CA GLN A 478 12.89 8.66 -8.92
C GLN A 478 13.04 8.24 -10.39
N CYS A 479 13.71 7.11 -10.63
CA CYS A 479 13.82 6.52 -11.96
C CYS A 479 12.50 5.81 -12.36
N GLU A 480 11.83 6.28 -13.43
CA GLU A 480 10.65 5.60 -13.98
C GLU A 480 11.04 4.26 -14.62
N MET A 481 10.77 3.16 -13.91
CA MET A 481 10.95 1.80 -14.43
C MET A 481 9.88 1.46 -15.48
N HIS A 482 10.24 1.62 -16.75
CA HIS A 482 9.39 1.24 -17.89
C HIS A 482 9.06 -0.27 -17.93
N GLU A 483 7.99 -0.60 -18.66
CA GLU A 483 7.51 -1.97 -18.75
C GLU A 483 8.47 -2.87 -19.55
N PHE A 484 8.95 -3.93 -18.89
CA PHE A 484 9.88 -4.90 -19.46
C PHE A 484 9.24 -5.71 -20.60
N ASP A 485 9.70 -5.45 -21.83
CA ASP A 485 9.25 -6.11 -23.06
C ASP A 485 9.72 -7.58 -23.12
N GLN A 486 8.76 -8.52 -22.99
CA GLN A 486 9.03 -9.95 -23.04
C GLN A 486 9.47 -10.47 -24.43
N GLN A 487 9.18 -9.76 -25.52
CA GLN A 487 9.61 -10.12 -26.87
C GLN A 487 11.10 -9.78 -27.05
N ILE A 488 11.53 -8.59 -26.62
CA ILE A 488 12.93 -8.14 -26.67
C ILE A 488 13.80 -8.95 -25.69
N ALA A 489 13.30 -9.17 -24.47
CA ALA A 489 13.91 -10.07 -23.48
C ALA A 489 14.25 -11.45 -24.06
N LYS A 490 13.31 -12.01 -24.82
CA LYS A 490 13.41 -13.32 -25.48
C LYS A 490 14.37 -13.34 -26.67
N TYR A 491 14.64 -12.19 -27.31
CA TYR A 491 15.72 -12.08 -28.31
C TYR A 491 17.11 -11.92 -27.67
N LEU A 492 17.19 -11.26 -26.51
CA LEU A 492 18.45 -11.00 -25.79
C LEU A 492 18.83 -12.11 -24.79
N GLY A 493 17.96 -13.09 -24.54
CA GLY A 493 18.21 -14.20 -23.63
C GLY A 493 18.19 -13.82 -22.14
N VAL A 494 17.53 -12.71 -21.78
CA VAL A 494 17.50 -12.16 -20.41
C VAL A 494 16.06 -12.09 -19.87
N GLN A 495 15.90 -12.15 -18.54
CA GLN A 495 14.59 -12.11 -17.88
C GLN A 495 14.33 -10.82 -17.08
N LYS A 496 13.06 -10.60 -16.71
CA LYS A 496 12.61 -9.41 -15.99
C LYS A 496 13.30 -9.33 -14.63
N GLU A 497 14.08 -8.26 -14.43
CA GLU A 497 14.84 -7.98 -13.20
C GLU A 497 15.96 -9.01 -12.90
N GLN A 498 16.42 -9.73 -13.93
CA GLN A 498 17.73 -10.37 -13.90
C GLN A 498 18.83 -9.31 -13.72
N THR A 499 19.74 -9.51 -12.74
CA THR A 499 20.95 -8.69 -12.62
C THR A 499 21.90 -9.00 -13.77
N VAL A 500 21.83 -8.20 -14.83
CA VAL A 500 22.70 -8.32 -16.01
C VAL A 500 23.96 -7.49 -15.86
N SER A 501 25.12 -8.09 -16.12
CA SER A 501 26.37 -7.35 -16.29
C SER A 501 26.34 -6.65 -17.65
N VAL A 502 25.94 -5.39 -17.69
CA VAL A 502 25.90 -4.60 -18.94
C VAL A 502 27.33 -4.26 -19.37
N ALA A 503 27.86 -5.11 -20.25
CA ALA A 503 29.18 -5.03 -20.86
C ALA A 503 29.13 -5.64 -22.28
N PRO A 504 30.14 -5.44 -23.14
CA PRO A 504 30.38 -6.36 -24.26
C PRO A 504 30.54 -7.83 -23.78
N VAL A 505 30.14 -8.81 -24.60
CA VAL A 505 29.48 -10.08 -24.17
C VAL A 505 30.38 -11.37 -24.13
N GLY A 506 30.04 -12.37 -23.28
CA GLY A 506 30.62 -13.75 -23.11
C GLY A 506 29.70 -14.77 -22.33
N ASP A 507 30.09 -16.05 -22.06
CA ASP A 507 29.17 -17.24 -22.03
C ASP A 507 29.38 -18.50 -21.05
N GLY A 508 28.32 -19.05 -20.34
CA GLY A 508 28.05 -20.55 -20.08
C GLY A 508 27.77 -21.31 -18.69
N LEU A 509 26.56 -21.95 -18.48
CA LEU A 509 26.14 -23.31 -17.85
C LEU A 509 26.47 -23.80 -16.35
N SER A 510 25.90 -24.84 -15.62
CA SER A 510 24.67 -25.77 -15.56
C SER A 510 24.39 -26.52 -14.15
N TYR A 511 23.83 -27.78 -14.02
CA TYR A 511 23.13 -28.42 -12.80
C TYR A 511 23.15 -29.99 -12.53
N ASN A 512 22.80 -30.53 -11.31
CA ASN A 512 22.03 -31.83 -11.01
C ASN A 512 21.69 -32.24 -9.50
N VAL A 513 20.80 -33.25 -9.22
CA VAL A 513 20.19 -33.65 -7.87
C VAL A 513 19.76 -35.17 -7.69
N PRO A 514 19.67 -35.77 -6.45
CA PRO A 514 18.84 -37.01 -6.22
C PRO A 514 18.13 -37.28 -4.83
N ALA A 515 16.85 -37.72 -4.88
CA ALA A 515 16.11 -38.74 -4.04
C ALA A 515 15.74 -38.59 -2.52
N TYR A 516 14.68 -39.30 -2.09
CA TYR A 516 13.93 -39.21 -0.79
C TYR A 516 13.76 -40.58 -0.06
N ASN A 517 13.41 -40.58 1.25
CA ASN A 517 12.86 -41.74 2.01
C ASN A 517 11.97 -41.28 3.21
N HIS A 518 11.26 -42.20 3.90
CA HIS A 518 10.33 -41.91 5.02
C HIS A 518 10.47 -42.91 6.19
N TYR A 519 10.27 -42.47 7.45
CA TYR A 519 9.71 -43.24 8.62
C TYR A 519 9.52 -42.33 9.89
N PRO A 520 9.00 -42.77 11.06
CA PRO A 520 7.91 -42.04 11.75
C PRO A 520 8.31 -41.19 12.98
N MET A 521 7.29 -40.63 13.64
CA MET A 521 7.29 -39.49 14.59
C MET A 521 8.13 -39.64 15.88
N SER A 522 8.65 -38.49 16.32
CA SER A 522 9.05 -38.17 17.70
C SER A 522 8.56 -36.75 18.04
N SER A 523 8.77 -36.28 19.28
CA SER A 523 8.31 -34.98 19.82
C SER A 523 8.43 -33.79 18.85
N GLN A 524 7.40 -32.91 18.81
CA GLN A 524 7.45 -31.62 18.12
C GLN A 524 8.69 -30.82 18.54
N PRO A 525 9.44 -30.22 17.60
CA PRO A 525 10.50 -29.26 17.92
C PRO A 525 9.94 -28.05 18.70
N LYS A 526 10.77 -27.44 19.56
CA LYS A 526 10.45 -26.12 20.13
C LYS A 526 10.49 -25.06 19.02
N PRO A 527 9.71 -23.97 19.11
CA PRO A 527 9.91 -22.82 18.23
C PRO A 527 11.26 -22.14 18.53
N ILE A 528 11.93 -21.66 17.50
CA ILE A 528 13.10 -20.79 17.62
C ILE A 528 12.75 -19.45 16.96
N LEU A 529 12.78 -18.36 17.73
CA LEU A 529 12.39 -17.02 17.30
C LEU A 529 13.62 -16.16 17.00
N TYR A 530 13.84 -15.85 15.73
CA TYR A 530 14.85 -14.91 15.26
C TYR A 530 14.29 -13.49 15.32
N ARG A 531 14.87 -12.65 16.18
CA ARG A 531 14.29 -11.35 16.59
C ARG A 531 15.35 -10.25 16.82
N TYR A 532 14.88 -9.02 17.02
CA TYR A 532 15.68 -7.95 17.62
C TYR A 532 14.81 -7.13 18.57
N GLU A 533 15.36 -6.67 19.70
CA GLU A 533 14.58 -6.22 20.86
C GLU A 533 13.61 -5.04 20.59
N ILE A 534 14.06 -4.04 19.84
CA ILE A 534 13.28 -2.84 19.48
C ILE A 534 12.18 -3.12 18.42
N SER A 535 12.06 -4.36 17.93
CA SER A 535 10.99 -4.74 16.99
C SER A 535 9.65 -4.92 17.70
N ALA A 536 8.70 -4.03 17.38
CA ALA A 536 7.31 -4.17 17.76
C ALA A 536 6.75 -5.56 17.43
N PHE A 537 6.94 -6.02 16.18
CA PHE A 537 6.43 -7.32 15.71
C PHE A 537 7.07 -8.52 16.44
N CYS A 538 8.29 -8.39 16.96
CA CYS A 538 8.88 -9.43 17.81
C CYS A 538 8.18 -9.47 19.16
N ARG A 539 7.94 -8.31 19.81
CA ARG A 539 7.16 -8.23 21.06
C ARG A 539 5.74 -8.79 20.92
N LYS A 540 5.09 -8.58 19.76
CA LYS A 540 3.79 -9.21 19.43
C LYS A 540 3.86 -10.75 19.54
N ILE A 541 4.89 -11.38 18.96
CA ILE A 541 5.04 -12.85 18.98
C ILE A 541 5.58 -13.38 20.31
N GLU A 542 6.46 -12.65 21.00
CA GLU A 542 6.86 -12.96 22.38
C GLU A 542 5.63 -13.03 23.31
N ASN A 543 4.72 -12.05 23.23
CA ASN A 543 3.47 -12.04 23.99
C ASN A 543 2.55 -13.22 23.64
N ILE A 544 2.46 -13.62 22.35
CA ILE A 544 1.68 -14.78 21.92
C ILE A 544 2.27 -16.08 22.47
N LEU A 545 3.59 -16.29 22.34
CA LEU A 545 4.27 -17.48 22.88
C LEU A 545 4.11 -17.58 24.40
N LEU A 546 4.17 -16.44 25.10
CA LEU A 546 3.96 -16.35 26.54
C LEU A 546 2.53 -16.68 26.96
N LEU A 547 1.50 -16.07 26.33
CA LEU A 547 0.09 -16.38 26.61
C LEU A 547 -0.29 -17.82 26.25
N LYS A 548 0.37 -18.42 25.25
CA LYS A 548 0.21 -19.84 24.92
C LYS A 548 0.92 -20.77 25.92
N GLY A 549 1.98 -20.28 26.58
CA GLY A 549 2.84 -21.08 27.46
C GLY A 549 3.74 -22.04 26.68
N ILE A 550 4.23 -21.66 25.49
CA ILE A 550 5.09 -22.50 24.65
C ILE A 550 6.56 -22.18 24.91
N GLU A 551 7.28 -23.17 25.45
CA GLU A 551 8.75 -23.13 25.53
C GLU A 551 9.37 -22.89 24.16
N HIS A 552 10.17 -21.82 24.04
CA HIS A 552 10.80 -21.40 22.80
C HIS A 552 12.23 -20.90 23.05
N LYS A 553 13.04 -20.95 22.00
CA LYS A 553 14.37 -20.33 22.00
C LYS A 553 14.31 -18.94 21.35
N ARG A 554 15.21 -18.04 21.73
CA ARG A 554 15.43 -16.76 21.02
C ARG A 554 16.84 -16.69 20.45
N VAL A 555 16.92 -16.17 19.22
CA VAL A 555 18.16 -15.78 18.55
C VAL A 555 18.07 -14.28 18.28
N ASP A 556 19.03 -13.53 18.79
CA ASP A 556 19.15 -12.10 18.48
C ASP A 556 19.90 -11.90 17.16
N VAL A 557 19.26 -11.19 16.24
CA VAL A 557 19.78 -10.83 14.91
C VAL A 557 19.95 -9.33 14.78
N SER A 558 20.76 -8.88 13.82
CA SER A 558 20.96 -7.45 13.56
C SER A 558 19.63 -6.72 13.26
N PRO A 559 19.38 -5.50 13.75
CA PRO A 559 18.21 -4.71 13.36
C PRO A 559 18.27 -4.20 11.91
N VAL A 560 19.44 -4.30 11.26
CA VAL A 560 19.73 -3.92 9.86
C VAL A 560 20.29 -5.12 9.07
N LEU A 561 20.57 -4.96 7.78
CA LEU A 561 21.24 -5.98 6.95
C LEU A 561 22.76 -5.73 6.88
N PRO A 562 23.59 -6.77 6.60
CA PRO A 562 23.24 -8.16 6.30
C PRO A 562 22.87 -9.00 7.53
N ARG A 563 22.30 -10.20 7.27
CA ARG A 563 21.98 -11.26 8.24
C ARG A 563 22.33 -12.63 7.67
N PRO A 564 23.62 -13.02 7.57
CA PRO A 564 24.02 -14.31 7.01
C PRO A 564 23.37 -15.51 7.72
N GLU A 565 23.06 -15.38 9.01
CA GLU A 565 22.31 -16.34 9.82
C GLU A 565 20.85 -16.57 9.38
N ILE A 566 20.34 -15.74 8.46
CA ILE A 566 19.06 -15.94 7.77
C ILE A 566 19.30 -16.19 6.27
N THR A 567 20.01 -15.27 5.60
CA THR A 567 20.13 -15.27 4.13
C THR A 567 21.01 -16.39 3.61
N GLU A 568 22.10 -16.71 4.29
CA GLU A 568 23.03 -17.76 3.86
C GLU A 568 22.72 -19.10 4.53
N ALA A 569 22.41 -19.11 5.83
CA ALA A 569 22.13 -20.32 6.59
C ALA A 569 20.90 -21.07 6.05
N PHE A 570 19.82 -20.33 5.75
CA PHE A 570 18.53 -20.88 5.33
C PHE A 570 18.18 -20.67 3.85
N GLY A 571 18.93 -19.83 3.12
CA GLY A 571 18.57 -19.40 1.77
C GLY A 571 17.40 -18.41 1.73
N LEU A 572 17.07 -17.78 2.86
CA LEU A 572 15.87 -16.95 3.01
C LEU A 572 16.14 -15.47 2.66
N GLY A 573 15.58 -14.98 1.55
CA GLY A 573 15.70 -13.58 1.14
C GLY A 573 14.84 -12.58 1.94
N TYR A 574 13.82 -13.08 2.67
CA TYR A 574 12.88 -12.27 3.44
C TYR A 574 13.53 -11.51 4.61
N ARG A 575 13.46 -10.17 4.57
CA ARG A 575 14.16 -9.28 5.54
C ARG A 575 13.34 -8.78 6.74
N ARG A 576 12.02 -8.93 6.75
CA ARG A 576 11.17 -8.49 7.89
C ARG A 576 11.35 -9.47 9.06
N MET A 577 11.17 -9.00 10.29
CA MET A 577 11.36 -9.79 11.51
C MET A 577 10.14 -9.63 12.44
N PRO A 578 9.76 -10.66 13.20
CA PRO A 578 10.50 -11.91 13.44
C PRO A 578 10.42 -12.91 12.28
N VAL A 579 11.32 -13.89 12.32
CA VAL A 579 11.21 -15.18 11.61
C VAL A 579 11.23 -16.28 12.67
N MET A 580 10.45 -17.35 12.48
CA MET A 580 10.31 -18.42 13.48
C MET A 580 10.47 -19.79 12.84
N THR A 581 11.37 -20.62 13.34
CA THR A 581 11.47 -22.02 12.89
C THR A 581 10.76 -22.97 13.86
N ILE A 582 10.24 -24.10 13.37
CA ILE A 582 9.74 -25.21 14.21
C ILE A 582 10.24 -26.53 13.61
N GLY A 583 11.53 -26.80 13.80
CA GLY A 583 12.29 -27.73 12.97
C GLY A 583 12.81 -27.03 11.72
N ASN A 584 12.80 -27.70 10.56
CA ASN A 584 13.23 -27.13 9.28
C ASN A 584 12.07 -26.48 8.48
N ASP A 585 10.89 -26.35 9.08
CA ASP A 585 9.90 -25.35 8.66
C ASP A 585 10.29 -23.98 9.21
N ILE A 586 10.30 -22.98 8.32
CA ILE A 586 10.58 -21.58 8.60
C ILE A 586 9.32 -20.77 8.29
N TYR A 587 8.75 -20.12 9.30
CA TYR A 587 7.53 -19.33 9.19
C TYR A 587 7.88 -17.84 9.18
N CYS A 588 7.46 -17.16 8.12
CA CYS A 588 7.59 -15.72 7.93
C CYS A 588 6.27 -15.01 8.24
N ASP A 589 6.38 -13.75 8.70
CA ASP A 589 5.27 -12.87 9.10
C ASP A 589 4.45 -13.30 10.33
N THR A 590 4.15 -12.34 11.22
CA THR A 590 3.42 -12.59 12.46
C THR A 590 2.01 -13.13 12.23
N SER A 591 1.35 -12.73 11.14
CA SER A 591 -0.02 -13.15 10.81
C SER A 591 -0.12 -14.63 10.44
N LEU A 592 0.99 -15.25 10.00
CA LEU A 592 1.10 -16.69 9.80
C LEU A 592 1.56 -17.43 11.06
N MET A 593 2.53 -16.88 11.80
CA MET A 593 3.04 -17.53 13.03
C MET A 593 1.91 -17.84 14.04
N ILE A 594 0.89 -16.99 14.13
CA ILE A 594 -0.24 -17.15 15.04
C ILE A 594 -1.05 -18.44 14.76
N PRO A 595 -1.65 -18.66 13.57
CA PRO A 595 -2.34 -19.91 13.26
C PRO A 595 -1.42 -21.14 13.21
N VAL A 596 -0.13 -20.96 12.90
CA VAL A 596 0.89 -22.01 13.02
C VAL A 596 1.05 -22.47 14.46
N LEU A 597 1.23 -21.56 15.42
CA LEU A 597 1.36 -21.89 16.84
C LEU A 597 0.08 -22.54 17.40
N GLU A 598 -1.10 -22.15 16.90
CA GLU A 598 -2.37 -22.81 17.24
C GLU A 598 -2.44 -24.27 16.75
N ARG A 599 -2.00 -24.57 15.51
CA ARG A 599 -2.08 -25.94 14.96
C ARG A 599 -0.93 -26.85 15.38
N ARG A 600 0.28 -26.32 15.58
CA ARG A 600 1.47 -27.09 15.99
C ARG A 600 1.45 -27.41 17.50
N PHE A 601 0.85 -26.54 18.33
CA PHE A 601 0.77 -26.71 19.79
C PHE A 601 -0.69 -26.65 20.31
N PRO A 602 -1.58 -27.55 19.87
CA PRO A 602 -3.01 -27.52 20.24
C PRO A 602 -3.27 -27.90 21.71
N ALA A 603 -2.28 -28.50 22.39
CA ALA A 603 -2.33 -28.80 23.81
C ALA A 603 -1.97 -27.61 24.73
N SER A 604 -1.47 -26.50 24.16
CA SER A 604 -1.15 -25.29 24.92
C SER A 604 -2.35 -24.34 24.97
N LYS A 605 -2.31 -23.29 25.80
CA LYS A 605 -3.42 -22.32 25.91
C LYS A 605 -3.69 -21.71 24.52
N SER A 606 -4.92 -21.75 24.00
CA SER A 606 -5.23 -21.07 22.73
C SER A 606 -5.19 -19.54 22.88
N ILE A 607 -4.72 -18.80 21.86
CA ILE A 607 -4.87 -17.32 21.81
C ILE A 607 -6.25 -16.86 21.31
N PHE A 608 -7.17 -17.80 21.09
CA PHE A 608 -8.60 -17.58 20.91
C PHE A 608 -9.37 -18.16 22.12
N PRO A 609 -9.27 -17.56 23.32
CA PRO A 609 -10.04 -17.98 24.49
C PRO A 609 -11.56 -17.85 24.26
N PRO A 610 -12.38 -18.68 24.92
CA PRO A 610 -13.84 -18.58 24.85
C PRO A 610 -14.35 -17.30 25.54
N ARG A 611 -15.61 -16.94 25.27
CA ARG A 611 -16.33 -15.88 26.00
C ARG A 611 -16.50 -16.23 27.48
N LYS A 612 -16.56 -15.22 28.35
CA LYS A 612 -17.15 -15.37 29.68
C LYS A 612 -18.61 -15.84 29.56
N GLY A 613 -19.00 -16.81 30.37
CA GLY A 613 -20.34 -17.44 30.31
C GLY A 613 -20.47 -18.55 29.26
N GLY A 614 -19.44 -18.82 28.46
CA GLY A 614 -19.44 -19.84 27.42
C GLY A 614 -19.81 -19.31 26.03
N GLY A 615 -19.65 -20.16 25.02
CA GLY A 615 -19.77 -19.80 23.59
C GLY A 615 -18.46 -20.00 22.83
N ALA A 616 -18.55 -20.14 21.51
CA ALA A 616 -17.37 -20.37 20.67
C ALA A 616 -16.55 -19.07 20.47
N PRO A 617 -15.22 -19.16 20.41
CA PRO A 617 -14.36 -17.99 20.26
C PRO A 617 -14.52 -17.33 18.88
N ASP A 618 -14.47 -15.99 18.85
CA ASP A 618 -14.60 -15.13 17.66
C ASP A 618 -13.36 -15.20 16.74
N ARG A 619 -12.94 -16.40 16.33
CA ARG A 619 -11.67 -16.64 15.63
C ARG A 619 -11.52 -15.82 14.35
N GLY A 620 -12.57 -15.70 13.55
CA GLY A 620 -12.53 -14.92 12.30
C GLY A 620 -12.42 -13.42 12.56
N LEU A 621 -13.25 -12.88 13.46
CA LEU A 621 -13.18 -11.45 13.84
C LEU A 621 -11.86 -11.10 14.54
N ILE A 622 -11.37 -11.93 15.46
CA ILE A 622 -10.12 -11.68 16.19
C ILE A 622 -8.91 -11.70 15.24
N ARG A 623 -8.89 -12.59 14.24
CA ARG A 623 -7.87 -12.59 13.17
C ARG A 623 -7.95 -11.33 12.32
N ALA A 624 -9.16 -10.94 11.87
CA ALA A 624 -9.37 -9.73 11.07
C ALA A 624 -8.97 -8.47 11.85
N PHE A 625 -9.42 -8.33 13.10
CA PHE A 625 -9.08 -7.23 13.99
C PHE A 625 -7.58 -7.13 14.25
N SER A 626 -6.91 -8.25 14.54
CA SER A 626 -5.46 -8.24 14.77
C SER A 626 -4.66 -7.76 13.57
N LYS A 627 -5.06 -8.11 12.33
CA LYS A 627 -4.35 -7.67 11.12
C LYS A 627 -4.75 -6.24 10.75
N TYR A 628 -6.04 -5.99 10.56
CA TYR A 628 -6.51 -4.78 9.88
C TYR A 628 -6.70 -3.57 10.80
N PHE A 629 -6.89 -3.79 12.11
CA PHE A 629 -6.85 -2.71 13.10
C PHE A 629 -5.49 -2.63 13.79
N GLY A 630 -4.99 -3.75 14.32
CA GLY A 630 -3.71 -3.79 15.03
C GLY A 630 -2.50 -3.46 14.14
N ASP A 631 -2.26 -4.28 13.11
CA ASP A 631 -1.07 -4.13 12.25
C ASP A 631 -1.21 -3.00 11.21
N ASP A 632 -2.39 -2.83 10.61
CA ASP A 632 -2.58 -1.95 9.44
C ASP A 632 -3.13 -0.55 9.76
N ALA A 633 -3.67 -0.31 10.97
CA ALA A 633 -4.22 1.00 11.36
C ALA A 633 -3.52 1.61 12.59
N MET A 634 -3.40 0.88 13.70
CA MET A 634 -2.75 1.39 14.92
C MET A 634 -1.24 1.57 14.76
N LEU A 635 -0.53 0.57 14.20
CA LEU A 635 0.93 0.68 14.04
C LEU A 635 1.33 1.85 13.12
N PRO A 636 0.76 2.07 11.91
CA PRO A 636 1.17 3.18 11.06
C PRO A 636 0.90 4.57 11.67
N ALA A 637 -0.12 4.70 12.52
CA ALA A 637 -0.36 5.93 13.29
C ALA A 637 0.67 6.16 14.40
N ALA A 638 1.20 5.08 15.00
CA ALA A 638 2.25 5.14 16.03
C ALA A 638 3.67 5.35 15.48
N VAL A 639 3.97 4.97 14.22
CA VAL A 639 5.31 5.10 13.63
C VAL A 639 5.88 6.54 13.62
N PRO A 640 5.11 7.61 13.34
CA PRO A 640 5.56 9.00 13.51
C PRO A 640 5.90 9.43 14.95
N LEU A 641 5.55 8.62 15.95
CA LEU A 641 5.77 8.91 17.37
C LEU A 641 7.09 8.32 17.90
N VAL A 642 7.78 7.49 17.10
CA VAL A 642 9.16 7.09 17.36
C VAL A 642 10.05 8.34 17.39
N PRO A 643 11.04 8.42 18.30
CA PRO A 643 12.02 9.51 18.34
C PRO A 643 13.06 9.33 17.22
N TRP A 644 12.65 9.55 15.97
CA TRP A 644 13.49 9.45 14.78
C TRP A 644 14.71 10.37 14.86
N GLU A 645 14.58 11.54 15.49
CA GLU A 645 15.66 12.48 15.79
C GLU A 645 16.75 11.93 16.73
N HIS A 646 16.46 10.86 17.48
CA HIS A 646 17.40 10.17 18.38
C HIS A 646 17.64 8.69 17.96
N THR A 647 17.15 8.28 16.78
CA THR A 647 17.34 6.92 16.27
C THR A 647 18.70 6.80 15.59
N ASP A 648 19.38 5.66 15.78
CA ASP A 648 20.69 5.37 15.17
C ASP A 648 20.69 5.65 13.65
N PRO A 649 21.56 6.54 13.13
CA PRO A 649 21.65 6.85 11.70
C PRO A 649 21.88 5.62 10.81
N VAL A 650 22.53 4.56 11.29
CA VAL A 650 22.68 3.29 10.56
C VAL A 650 21.32 2.62 10.38
N LEU A 651 20.49 2.63 11.44
CA LEU A 651 19.14 2.12 11.41
C LEU A 651 18.23 2.98 10.52
N VAL A 652 18.31 4.31 10.63
CA VAL A 652 17.56 5.24 9.76
C VAL A 652 17.92 5.00 8.29
N LYS A 653 19.20 4.89 7.94
CA LYS A 653 19.66 4.64 6.56
C LYS A 653 19.21 3.28 6.01
N ASP A 654 19.19 2.22 6.83
CA ASP A 654 18.61 0.94 6.43
C ASP A 654 17.08 1.04 6.23
N ARG A 655 16.36 1.84 7.02
CA ARG A 655 14.91 2.06 6.82
C ARG A 655 14.62 2.91 5.58
N ILE A 656 15.45 3.90 5.25
CA ILE A 656 15.41 4.64 3.98
C ILE A 656 15.58 3.66 2.80
N LYS A 657 16.63 2.82 2.82
CA LYS A 657 16.84 1.79 1.77
C LYS A 657 15.72 0.76 1.72
N PHE A 658 15.12 0.39 2.85
CA PHE A 658 13.96 -0.50 2.89
C PHE A 658 12.74 0.14 2.21
N LEU A 659 12.50 1.43 2.44
CA LEU A 659 11.38 2.24 1.94
C LEU A 659 11.49 2.69 0.48
N GLY A 660 12.61 2.48 -0.21
CA GLY A 660 12.74 2.78 -1.65
C GLY A 660 12.59 4.26 -2.03
N GLN A 661 12.84 5.17 -1.08
CA GLN A 661 12.70 6.61 -1.24
C GLN A 661 13.99 7.31 -0.81
N ASP A 662 14.43 8.32 -1.56
CA ASP A 662 15.41 9.28 -1.04
C ASP A 662 14.66 10.42 -0.34
N ILE A 663 14.62 10.36 0.99
CA ILE A 663 13.98 11.33 1.88
C ILE A 663 14.78 11.41 3.18
N ASP A 664 14.79 12.58 3.82
CA ASP A 664 15.05 12.63 5.26
C ASP A 664 13.86 11.99 5.98
N LEU A 665 14.04 10.71 6.33
CA LEU A 665 13.03 9.91 7.01
C LEU A 665 12.70 10.46 8.41
N ALA A 666 13.65 11.11 9.08
CA ALA A 666 13.41 11.70 10.39
C ALA A 666 12.53 12.94 10.26
N GLU A 667 12.91 13.92 9.43
CA GLU A 667 12.10 15.12 9.17
C GLU A 667 10.71 14.74 8.65
N HIS A 668 10.62 13.79 7.71
CA HIS A 668 9.35 13.32 7.14
C HIS A 668 8.41 12.71 8.18
N MET A 669 8.93 11.93 9.13
CA MET A 669 8.12 11.34 10.21
C MET A 669 7.80 12.37 11.31
N MET A 670 8.73 13.26 11.63
CA MET A 670 8.54 14.36 12.59
C MET A 670 7.47 15.36 12.10
N ALA A 671 7.45 15.69 10.81
CA ALA A 671 6.41 16.50 10.17
C ALA A 671 5.02 15.81 10.21
N LYS A 672 4.98 14.48 10.23
CA LYS A 672 3.75 13.69 10.37
C LYS A 672 3.31 13.46 11.82
N ARG A 673 4.14 13.77 12.82
CA ARG A 673 3.93 13.44 14.24
C ARG A 673 2.55 13.88 14.76
N GLY A 674 2.18 15.15 14.55
CA GLY A 674 0.88 15.68 14.96
C GLY A 674 -0.33 14.97 14.32
N LYS A 675 -0.20 14.51 13.07
CA LYS A 675 -1.24 13.68 12.44
C LYS A 675 -1.26 12.26 13.02
N GLY A 676 -0.10 11.65 13.24
CA GLY A 676 0.01 10.32 13.87
C GLY A 676 -0.62 10.28 15.26
N MET A 677 -0.44 11.35 16.05
CA MET A 677 -1.08 11.53 17.36
C MET A 677 -2.61 11.52 17.22
N ALA A 678 -3.18 12.33 16.32
CA ALA A 678 -4.63 12.40 16.09
C ALA A 678 -5.21 11.11 15.48
N ASP A 679 -4.49 10.45 14.56
CA ASP A 679 -4.92 9.18 13.94
C ASP A 679 -4.96 8.05 14.98
N LEU A 680 -3.97 8.00 15.89
CA LEU A 680 -3.83 7.00 16.93
C LEU A 680 -4.82 7.23 18.08
N ASP A 681 -5.02 8.49 18.49
CA ASP A 681 -6.06 8.88 19.45
C ASP A 681 -7.45 8.47 18.95
N ALA A 682 -7.74 8.67 17.66
CA ALA A 682 -8.96 8.19 17.03
C ALA A 682 -9.07 6.65 16.94
N GLN A 683 -7.97 5.90 17.00
CA GLN A 683 -8.05 4.43 17.17
C GLN A 683 -8.25 4.04 18.64
N LEU A 684 -7.62 4.76 19.58
CA LEU A 684 -7.76 4.52 21.02
C LEU A 684 -9.17 4.86 21.52
N ALA A 685 -9.85 5.85 20.95
CA ALA A 685 -11.26 6.12 21.24
C ALA A 685 -12.19 4.92 20.92
N LEU A 686 -11.87 4.12 19.89
CA LEU A 686 -12.58 2.86 19.60
C LEU A 686 -12.20 1.72 20.57
N VAL A 687 -11.07 1.82 21.26
CA VAL A 687 -10.74 0.92 22.38
C VAL A 687 -11.51 1.36 23.62
N GLU A 688 -11.62 2.66 23.89
CA GLU A 688 -12.35 3.21 25.04
C GLU A 688 -13.85 2.87 24.96
N GLU A 689 -14.49 3.14 23.83
CA GLU A 689 -15.89 2.74 23.54
C GLU A 689 -16.10 1.22 23.62
N GLN A 690 -15.04 0.42 23.49
CA GLN A 690 -15.10 -1.03 23.68
C GLN A 690 -14.95 -1.46 25.15
N VAL A 691 -14.32 -0.67 26.04
CA VAL A 691 -14.06 -1.07 27.45
C VAL A 691 -14.69 -0.16 28.52
N GLU A 692 -15.41 0.89 28.13
CA GLU A 692 -16.15 1.79 29.04
C GLU A 692 -17.14 1.06 29.97
N ASP A 693 -17.68 -0.10 29.56
CA ASP A 693 -18.60 -0.91 30.39
C ASP A 693 -17.90 -1.74 31.48
N GLY A 694 -16.58 -1.63 31.60
CA GLY A 694 -15.77 -2.36 32.56
C GLY A 694 -15.48 -3.82 32.18
N ARG A 695 -15.69 -4.24 30.92
CA ARG A 695 -15.22 -5.55 30.45
C ARG A 695 -13.71 -5.69 30.60
N GLU A 696 -13.27 -6.91 30.90
CA GLU A 696 -11.89 -7.14 31.35
C GLU A 696 -10.90 -7.26 30.19
N TRP A 697 -11.36 -7.80 29.07
CA TRP A 697 -10.61 -8.14 27.86
C TRP A 697 -11.45 -7.76 26.65
N LEU A 698 -10.83 -7.41 25.52
CA LEU A 698 -11.51 -6.69 24.43
C LEU A 698 -12.73 -7.44 23.87
N PHE A 699 -12.70 -8.78 23.79
CA PHE A 699 -13.80 -9.62 23.27
C PHE A 699 -14.66 -10.26 24.38
N ASP A 700 -14.59 -9.73 25.61
CA ASP A 700 -15.18 -10.27 26.87
C ASP A 700 -14.91 -11.77 27.09
N THR A 701 -13.68 -12.17 26.77
CA THR A 701 -13.17 -13.54 26.90
C THR A 701 -12.78 -13.87 28.34
N GLU A 702 -12.65 -15.15 28.69
CA GLU A 702 -12.29 -15.58 30.05
C GLU A 702 -10.90 -15.12 30.52
N ARG A 703 -10.02 -14.78 29.56
CA ARG A 703 -8.62 -14.35 29.72
C ARG A 703 -8.20 -13.58 28.46
N PRO A 704 -7.05 -12.85 28.43
CA PRO A 704 -6.64 -12.15 27.22
C PRO A 704 -6.31 -13.12 26.09
N GLY A 705 -6.51 -12.66 24.86
CA GLY A 705 -6.22 -13.39 23.63
C GLY A 705 -5.45 -12.56 22.61
N LEU A 706 -5.48 -13.01 21.35
CA LEU A 706 -4.84 -12.32 20.23
C LEU A 706 -5.37 -10.88 20.06
N ALA A 707 -6.65 -10.64 20.32
CA ALA A 707 -7.23 -9.28 20.23
C ALA A 707 -6.56 -8.32 21.21
N ASP A 708 -6.45 -8.72 22.49
CA ASP A 708 -5.81 -7.90 23.51
C ASP A 708 -4.34 -7.65 23.19
N VAL A 709 -3.62 -8.70 22.76
CA VAL A 709 -2.23 -8.59 22.33
C VAL A 709 -2.10 -7.60 21.16
N ALA A 710 -3.03 -7.60 20.21
CA ALA A 710 -2.97 -6.81 18.98
C ALA A 710 -3.22 -5.29 19.16
N VAL A 711 -3.75 -4.88 20.31
CA VAL A 711 -3.75 -3.46 20.75
C VAL A 711 -2.56 -3.21 21.67
N TYR A 712 -2.35 -4.09 22.65
CA TYR A 712 -1.37 -3.92 23.72
C TYR A 712 0.07 -3.74 23.20
N TRP A 713 0.48 -4.52 22.19
CA TRP A 713 1.85 -4.47 21.66
C TRP A 713 2.21 -3.10 21.08
N VAL A 714 1.28 -2.42 20.38
CA VAL A 714 1.52 -1.08 19.82
C VAL A 714 1.69 -0.09 20.96
N CYS A 715 0.76 -0.08 21.92
CA CYS A 715 0.77 0.79 23.10
C CYS A 715 2.03 0.60 23.97
N ALA A 716 2.44 -0.65 24.21
CA ALA A 716 3.64 -0.96 24.98
C ALA A 716 4.91 -0.54 24.21
N TRP A 717 4.96 -0.76 22.90
CA TRP A 717 6.10 -0.39 22.07
C TRP A 717 6.31 1.13 21.99
N PHE A 718 5.28 1.93 21.66
CA PHE A 718 5.47 3.38 21.60
C PHE A 718 5.70 4.00 22.99
N ARG A 719 5.10 3.45 24.05
CA ARG A 719 5.39 3.86 25.44
C ARG A 719 6.84 3.63 25.83
N GLY A 720 7.49 2.58 25.31
CA GLY A 720 8.91 2.27 25.57
C GLY A 720 9.88 3.39 25.19
N PHE A 721 9.53 4.23 24.20
CA PHE A 721 10.33 5.42 23.85
C PHE A 721 10.11 6.60 24.80
N GLY A 722 8.95 6.67 25.45
CA GLY A 722 8.50 7.81 26.26
C GLY A 722 9.11 7.90 27.67
N THR A 723 9.82 6.86 28.14
CA THR A 723 10.26 6.73 29.55
C THR A 723 11.78 6.80 29.74
N GLY A 724 12.53 7.35 28.79
CA GLY A 724 13.99 7.49 28.93
C GLY A 724 14.75 8.19 27.79
N LEU A 725 14.11 8.47 26.66
CA LEU A 725 14.71 9.21 25.53
C LEU A 725 14.20 10.64 25.36
N LEU A 726 13.21 11.07 26.16
CA LEU A 726 12.49 12.35 25.98
C LEU A 726 12.44 13.19 27.27
N ASP A 727 13.43 13.04 28.14
CA ASP A 727 13.54 13.70 29.45
C ASP A 727 13.89 15.20 29.33
N GLY A 728 12.92 16.00 28.87
CA GLY A 728 12.74 17.41 29.20
C GLY A 728 13.78 18.43 28.69
N LYS A 729 14.88 18.02 28.08
CA LYS A 729 15.98 18.92 27.69
C LYS A 729 15.84 19.56 26.30
N ASP A 730 15.05 18.99 25.41
CA ASP A 730 14.89 19.51 24.06
C ASP A 730 13.69 20.47 23.96
N ASN A 731 13.97 21.77 24.07
CA ASN A 731 12.99 22.86 24.00
C ASN A 731 12.52 23.16 22.56
N LYS A 732 12.89 22.35 21.57
CA LYS A 732 12.55 22.54 20.15
C LYS A 732 11.05 22.37 19.83
N TYR A 733 10.29 21.70 20.70
CA TYR A 733 8.86 21.40 20.48
C TYR A 733 7.96 21.97 21.59
N PRO A 734 6.76 22.49 21.24
CA PRO A 734 5.71 22.78 22.21
C PRO A 734 5.39 21.55 23.07
N GLU A 735 5.08 21.74 24.36
CA GLU A 735 4.73 20.65 25.29
C GLU A 735 3.68 19.69 24.71
N THR A 736 2.70 20.24 24.00
CA THR A 736 1.57 19.51 23.43
C THR A 736 1.95 18.58 22.28
N LEU A 737 3.15 18.71 21.70
CA LEU A 737 3.71 17.82 20.67
C LEU A 737 4.76 16.83 21.23
N LYS A 738 5.03 16.84 22.54
CA LYS A 738 5.93 15.86 23.17
C LYS A 738 5.22 14.52 23.34
N VAL A 739 5.87 13.44 22.91
CA VAL A 739 5.30 12.08 22.93
C VAL A 739 4.99 11.61 24.35
N SER A 740 5.76 12.02 25.37
CA SER A 740 5.48 11.75 26.78
C SER A 740 4.20 12.43 27.30
N VAL A 741 3.91 13.65 26.85
CA VAL A 741 2.66 14.37 27.14
C VAL A 741 1.48 13.74 26.42
N PHE A 742 1.67 13.27 25.18
CA PHE A 742 0.67 12.47 24.46
C PHE A 742 0.37 11.15 25.17
N ILE A 743 1.39 10.37 25.56
CA ILE A 743 1.23 9.11 26.29
C ILE A 743 0.41 9.34 27.58
N SER A 744 0.71 10.43 28.30
CA SER A 744 -0.02 10.81 29.51
C SER A 744 -1.49 11.13 29.18
N ARG A 745 -1.76 12.04 28.25
CA ARG A 745 -3.14 12.42 27.87
C ARG A 745 -3.94 11.23 27.31
N ALA A 746 -3.45 10.66 26.21
CA ALA A 746 -4.20 9.74 25.36
C ALA A 746 -4.40 8.36 26.00
N LEU A 747 -3.68 8.05 27.08
CA LEU A 747 -3.97 6.88 27.91
C LEU A 747 -4.57 7.27 29.26
N MET A 748 -3.92 8.14 30.04
CA MET A 748 -4.31 8.36 31.45
C MET A 748 -5.46 9.36 31.64
N ASP A 749 -5.51 10.43 30.85
CA ASP A 749 -6.45 11.55 31.07
C ASP A 749 -7.75 11.46 30.23
N VAL A 750 -7.67 10.85 29.03
CA VAL A 750 -8.78 10.80 28.06
C VAL A 750 -9.41 9.41 27.95
N ASN A 751 -8.59 8.35 27.87
CA ASN A 751 -9.05 6.98 27.66
C ASN A 751 -8.85 6.12 28.93
N GLU A 752 -9.48 6.55 30.03
CA GLU A 752 -9.26 6.01 31.38
C GLU A 752 -9.55 4.49 31.48
N HIS A 753 -10.54 3.98 30.75
CA HIS A 753 -10.90 2.56 30.75
C HIS A 753 -9.89 1.73 29.94
N SER A 754 -9.43 2.26 28.81
CA SER A 754 -8.36 1.70 27.99
C SER A 754 -7.04 1.61 28.78
N TRP A 755 -6.74 2.60 29.63
CA TRP A 755 -5.59 2.53 30.53
C TRP A 755 -5.74 1.48 31.64
N LYS A 756 -6.92 1.38 32.26
CA LYS A 756 -7.25 0.31 33.22
C LYS A 756 -7.15 -1.08 32.58
N TRP A 757 -7.51 -1.22 31.29
CA TRP A 757 -7.30 -2.43 30.50
C TRP A 757 -5.82 -2.65 30.18
N PHE A 758 -5.07 -1.61 29.79
CA PHE A 758 -3.65 -1.71 29.43
C PHE A 758 -2.78 -2.17 30.60
N GLU A 759 -2.87 -1.52 31.77
CA GLU A 759 -2.06 -1.90 32.94
C GLU A 759 -2.49 -3.29 33.50
N ARG A 760 -3.75 -3.71 33.30
CA ARG A 760 -4.19 -5.08 33.58
C ARG A 760 -3.55 -6.09 32.63
N MET A 761 -3.50 -5.80 31.32
CA MET A 761 -2.87 -6.65 30.32
C MET A 761 -1.36 -6.78 30.55
N LYS A 762 -0.68 -5.68 30.87
CA LYS A 762 0.71 -5.66 31.33
C LYS A 762 0.90 -6.56 32.56
N SER A 763 0.13 -6.33 33.63
CA SER A 763 0.20 -7.11 34.87
C SER A 763 -0.07 -8.60 34.64
N HIS A 764 -0.93 -8.95 33.68
CA HIS A 764 -1.21 -10.34 33.30
C HIS A 764 -0.01 -10.99 32.61
N LEU A 765 0.65 -10.29 31.68
CA LEU A 765 1.84 -10.77 30.98
C LEU A 765 3.03 -10.92 31.93
N GLU A 766 3.32 -9.90 32.76
CA GLU A 766 4.36 -9.98 33.81
C GLU A 766 4.13 -11.19 34.74
N ALA A 767 2.88 -11.45 35.11
CA ALA A 767 2.54 -12.59 35.95
C ALA A 767 2.60 -13.94 35.20
N GLU A 768 2.33 -13.99 33.89
CA GLU A 768 2.59 -15.19 33.07
C GLU A 768 4.09 -15.43 32.90
N GLU A 769 4.94 -14.40 32.78
CA GLU A 769 6.40 -14.55 32.65
C GLU A 769 7.02 -15.14 33.93
N VAL A 770 6.53 -14.73 35.11
CA VAL A 770 6.91 -15.34 36.39
C VAL A 770 6.42 -16.79 36.52
N ARG A 771 5.25 -17.14 35.96
CA ARG A 771 4.74 -18.53 35.94
C ARG A 771 5.48 -19.42 34.94
N ASN A 772 5.80 -18.88 33.77
CA ASN A 772 6.25 -19.61 32.61
C ASN A 772 7.72 -19.28 32.33
N LYS A 773 8.67 -20.00 32.97
CA LYS A 773 10.09 -19.98 32.57
C LYS A 773 10.28 -20.70 31.24
N VAL A 774 9.87 -20.01 30.19
CA VAL A 774 9.59 -20.55 28.85
C VAL A 774 10.70 -20.22 27.83
N LEU A 775 11.73 -19.47 28.25
CA LEU A 775 12.76 -18.92 27.39
C LEU A 775 14.13 -19.61 27.56
N GLU A 776 14.75 -19.90 26.43
CA GLU A 776 16.17 -20.25 26.27
C GLU A 776 16.81 -19.25 25.27
N GLU A 777 17.89 -18.56 25.64
CA GLU A 777 18.68 -17.77 24.68
C GLU A 777 19.77 -18.65 24.07
N VAL A 778 19.94 -18.56 22.74
CA VAL A 778 20.83 -19.45 21.97
C VAL A 778 21.49 -18.67 20.83
N ASP A 779 22.72 -19.03 20.49
CA ASP A 779 23.43 -18.45 19.35
C ASP A 779 22.84 -18.93 18.01
N SER A 780 23.08 -18.14 16.96
CA SER A 780 22.46 -18.37 15.66
C SER A 780 22.97 -19.60 14.89
N ASP A 781 24.18 -20.07 15.18
CA ASP A 781 24.79 -21.25 14.54
C ASP A 781 24.26 -22.54 15.19
N THR A 782 24.23 -22.62 16.52
CA THR A 782 23.55 -23.70 17.27
C THR A 782 22.07 -23.79 16.89
N ALA A 783 21.37 -22.66 16.88
CA ALA A 783 19.96 -22.59 16.51
C ALA A 783 19.69 -23.00 15.06
N GLY A 784 20.51 -22.54 14.11
CA GLY A 784 20.39 -22.91 12.71
C GLY A 784 20.60 -24.41 12.49
N LYS A 785 21.55 -25.02 13.22
CA LYS A 785 21.80 -26.47 13.18
C LYS A 785 20.67 -27.28 13.82
N GLU A 786 20.09 -26.79 14.92
CA GLU A 786 18.91 -27.41 15.54
C GLU A 786 17.69 -27.37 14.61
N ALA A 787 17.48 -26.25 13.91
CA ALA A 787 16.46 -26.12 12.88
C ALA A 787 16.71 -27.09 11.71
N ALA A 788 17.94 -27.14 11.18
CA ALA A 788 18.34 -28.01 10.06
C ALA A 788 18.19 -29.51 10.38
N ALA A 789 18.52 -29.93 11.61
CA ALA A 789 18.32 -31.29 12.10
C ALA A 789 16.86 -31.62 12.47
N GLY A 790 15.95 -30.65 12.31
CA GLY A 790 14.53 -30.77 12.57
C GLY A 790 13.78 -31.65 11.57
N ARG A 791 12.45 -31.66 11.68
CA ARG A 791 11.55 -32.40 10.78
C ARG A 791 10.44 -31.48 10.28
N PHE A 792 10.12 -31.63 9.00
CA PHE A 792 9.07 -30.87 8.35
C PHE A 792 7.67 -31.27 8.83
N GLU A 793 6.76 -30.31 8.78
CA GLU A 793 5.31 -30.51 8.80
C GLU A 793 4.91 -31.46 7.66
N PRO A 794 4.07 -32.49 7.90
CA PRO A 794 3.58 -33.36 6.83
C PRO A 794 2.87 -32.56 5.72
N TYR A 795 3.14 -32.88 4.45
CA TYR A 795 2.63 -32.10 3.30
C TYR A 795 1.09 -32.08 3.21
N ASP A 796 0.44 -33.11 3.75
CA ASP A 796 -1.00 -33.32 3.80
C ASP A 796 -1.75 -32.41 4.79
N VAL A 797 -1.04 -31.77 5.74
CA VAL A 797 -1.66 -30.83 6.72
C VAL A 797 -2.29 -29.61 6.05
N ARG A 798 -1.76 -29.18 4.89
CA ARG A 798 -2.26 -28.04 4.09
C ARG A 798 -2.75 -28.43 2.70
N GLY A 799 -2.15 -29.45 2.09
CA GLY A 799 -2.48 -29.86 0.73
C GLY A 799 -2.10 -28.81 -0.34
N PHE A 800 -2.93 -28.69 -1.37
CA PHE A 800 -2.75 -27.76 -2.49
C PHE A 800 -4.13 -27.44 -3.10
N ASP A 801 -4.61 -26.19 -3.04
CA ASP A 801 -5.90 -25.79 -3.63
C ASP A 801 -5.73 -25.34 -5.08
N GLU A 802 -6.18 -26.20 -6.01
CA GLU A 802 -6.08 -25.99 -7.45
C GLU A 802 -6.85 -24.76 -7.96
N GLN A 803 -7.93 -24.33 -7.28
CA GLN A 803 -8.68 -23.14 -7.69
C GLN A 803 -7.89 -21.86 -7.34
N ILE A 804 -7.16 -21.88 -6.24
CA ILE A 804 -6.24 -20.81 -5.85
C ILE A 804 -5.01 -20.79 -6.77
N ALA A 805 -4.42 -21.96 -7.03
CA ALA A 805 -3.29 -22.11 -7.95
C ALA A 805 -3.65 -21.60 -9.37
N LYS A 806 -4.83 -21.98 -9.88
CA LYS A 806 -5.42 -21.51 -11.14
C LYS A 806 -5.64 -19.99 -11.19
N TYR A 807 -5.97 -19.33 -10.08
CA TYR A 807 -6.03 -17.87 -10.05
C TYR A 807 -4.64 -17.26 -10.11
N LEU A 808 -3.68 -17.78 -9.35
CA LEU A 808 -2.32 -17.25 -9.26
C LEU A 808 -1.43 -17.59 -10.48
N GLY A 809 -1.88 -18.49 -11.36
CA GLY A 809 -1.11 -18.93 -12.54
C GLY A 809 0.06 -19.85 -12.19
N VAL A 810 -0.01 -20.53 -11.04
CA VAL A 810 1.05 -21.40 -10.50
C VAL A 810 0.62 -22.87 -10.47
N GLN A 811 1.59 -23.78 -10.39
CA GLN A 811 1.38 -25.23 -10.33
C GLN A 811 2.22 -25.88 -9.22
N LYS A 812 1.77 -27.02 -8.70
CA LYS A 812 2.50 -27.74 -7.65
C LYS A 812 3.84 -28.27 -8.18
N GLY A 813 4.92 -28.00 -7.45
CA GLY A 813 6.29 -28.34 -7.83
C GLY A 813 6.98 -27.34 -8.76
N GLN A 814 6.32 -26.24 -9.13
CA GLN A 814 6.89 -25.17 -9.95
C GLN A 814 7.87 -24.29 -9.13
N ALA A 815 8.93 -23.79 -9.75
CA ALA A 815 9.75 -22.73 -9.15
C ALA A 815 8.97 -21.40 -9.14
N VAL A 816 8.89 -20.75 -7.99
CA VAL A 816 8.21 -19.47 -7.80
C VAL A 816 9.05 -18.53 -6.93
N SER A 817 8.85 -17.23 -7.14
CA SER A 817 9.33 -16.18 -6.25
C SER A 817 8.17 -15.72 -5.36
N VAL A 818 8.40 -15.62 -4.05
CA VAL A 818 7.48 -15.02 -3.07
C VAL A 818 8.11 -13.80 -2.45
N ALA A 819 7.37 -12.69 -2.43
CA ALA A 819 7.80 -11.42 -1.85
C ALA A 819 6.62 -10.74 -1.15
N PRO A 820 6.85 -9.84 -0.17
CA PRO A 820 5.79 -8.98 0.33
C PRO A 820 5.11 -8.24 -0.83
N ALA A 821 3.78 -8.25 -0.86
CA ALA A 821 3.03 -7.32 -1.69
C ALA A 821 3.13 -5.95 -1.02
N GLY A 822 3.54 -4.92 -1.78
CA GLY A 822 3.73 -3.58 -1.25
C GLY A 822 2.47 -3.10 -0.52
N ASP A 823 2.59 -2.88 0.78
CA ASP A 823 1.50 -2.63 1.72
C ASP A 823 1.13 -1.13 1.73
N GLY A 824 0.92 -0.57 0.54
CA GLY A 824 0.73 0.87 0.33
C GLY A 824 1.99 1.70 0.63
N LEU A 825 3.14 1.08 0.79
CA LEU A 825 4.42 1.74 1.03
C LEU A 825 5.43 1.29 -0.03
N PRO A 826 6.27 2.20 -0.57
CA PRO A 826 7.11 1.96 -1.75
C PRO A 826 8.36 1.10 -1.46
N TYR A 827 8.21 0.06 -0.65
CA TYR A 827 9.30 -0.82 -0.25
C TYR A 827 10.00 -1.46 -1.45
N ASN A 828 11.32 -1.63 -1.35
CA ASN A 828 12.15 -2.47 -2.22
C ASN A 828 11.84 -3.97 -2.04
N ALA A 829 10.57 -4.39 -2.08
CA ALA A 829 10.13 -5.73 -1.71
C ALA A 829 10.69 -6.84 -2.62
N LYS A 830 11.07 -6.51 -3.85
CA LYS A 830 11.64 -7.43 -4.83
C LYS A 830 13.07 -7.84 -4.49
N ASP A 831 13.89 -6.90 -4.00
CA ASP A 831 15.25 -7.10 -3.49
C ASP A 831 15.32 -8.14 -2.35
N TYR A 832 14.18 -8.40 -1.69
CA TYR A 832 14.03 -9.30 -0.55
C TYR A 832 13.03 -10.44 -0.83
N SER A 833 12.88 -10.79 -2.10
CA SER A 833 12.10 -11.95 -2.53
C SER A 833 12.79 -13.27 -2.17
N THR A 834 12.01 -14.32 -1.97
CA THR A 834 12.47 -15.67 -1.66
C THR A 834 12.05 -16.59 -2.79
N ILE A 835 13.03 -17.17 -3.47
CA ILE A 835 12.82 -18.09 -4.59
C ILE A 835 12.88 -19.52 -4.09
N GLY A 836 11.92 -20.34 -4.50
CA GLY A 836 11.86 -21.74 -4.10
C GLY A 836 10.81 -22.51 -4.89
N LYS A 837 10.75 -23.81 -4.63
CA LYS A 837 9.81 -24.73 -5.30
C LYS A 837 8.49 -24.77 -4.53
N LEU A 838 7.39 -24.39 -5.17
CA LEU A 838 6.05 -24.34 -4.58
C LEU A 838 5.56 -25.75 -4.24
N VAL A 839 5.58 -26.15 -2.97
CA VAL A 839 5.24 -27.51 -2.54
C VAL A 839 3.87 -27.63 -1.87
N SER A 840 3.34 -26.54 -1.32
CA SER A 840 1.99 -26.47 -0.75
C SER A 840 1.43 -25.05 -0.85
N LEU A 841 0.11 -24.92 -1.01
CA LEU A 841 -0.61 -23.67 -1.23
C LEU A 841 -2.07 -23.86 -0.83
N ASP A 842 -2.54 -23.20 0.22
CA ASP A 842 -3.94 -23.29 0.68
C ASP A 842 -4.62 -21.91 0.72
N LYS A 843 -5.69 -21.74 1.49
CA LYS A 843 -6.46 -20.49 1.62
C LYS A 843 -5.73 -19.38 2.40
N ASP A 844 -4.82 -19.75 3.30
CA ASP A 844 -4.11 -18.89 4.25
C ASP A 844 -2.59 -18.81 3.94
N GLU A 845 -1.97 -19.89 3.44
CA GLU A 845 -0.52 -20.13 3.47
C GLU A 845 0.08 -20.53 2.10
N ILE A 846 1.31 -20.08 1.83
CA ILE A 846 2.17 -20.41 0.66
C ILE A 846 3.44 -21.08 1.20
N CYS A 847 3.80 -22.25 0.70
CA CYS A 847 4.98 -23.02 1.15
C CYS A 847 5.97 -23.30 0.01
N LEU A 848 7.21 -22.85 0.19
CA LEU A 848 8.33 -23.08 -0.72
C LEU A 848 9.36 -24.04 -0.11
N GLU A 849 9.87 -24.98 -0.90
CA GLU A 849 11.09 -25.74 -0.62
C GLU A 849 12.30 -24.92 -1.12
N ILE A 850 13.24 -24.61 -0.23
CA ILE A 850 14.42 -23.73 -0.46
C ILE A 850 15.70 -24.38 0.06
N GLU A 851 16.86 -23.92 -0.42
CA GLU A 851 18.19 -24.45 -0.05
C GLU A 851 19.06 -23.38 0.59
N GLY A 852 19.65 -23.68 1.74
CA GLY A 852 20.64 -22.84 2.44
C GLY A 852 21.92 -23.59 2.78
N LYS A 853 22.92 -22.89 3.33
CA LYS A 853 24.21 -23.50 3.74
C LYS A 853 24.06 -24.61 4.79
N LEU A 854 22.95 -24.64 5.52
CA LEU A 854 22.65 -25.69 6.51
C LEU A 854 21.75 -26.82 5.95
N GLY A 855 21.30 -26.73 4.71
CA GLY A 855 20.50 -27.75 4.01
C GLY A 855 19.16 -27.25 3.47
N THR A 856 18.27 -28.19 3.15
CA THR A 856 16.92 -27.91 2.63
C THR A 856 15.96 -27.47 3.73
N PHE A 857 15.25 -26.36 3.51
CA PHE A 857 14.22 -25.82 4.40
C PHE A 857 12.88 -25.67 3.68
N ARG A 858 11.80 -25.50 4.44
CA ARG A 858 10.51 -25.06 3.90
C ARG A 858 10.16 -23.70 4.45
N CYS A 859 10.13 -22.69 3.58
CA CYS A 859 9.71 -21.36 3.96
C CYS A 859 8.22 -21.17 3.69
N HIS A 860 7.50 -20.71 4.71
CA HIS A 860 6.06 -20.51 4.70
C HIS A 860 5.75 -19.01 4.84
N PHE A 861 4.85 -18.51 4.00
CA PHE A 861 4.40 -17.12 3.97
C PHE A 861 2.86 -17.08 4.02
N PRO A 862 2.23 -16.11 4.71
CA PRO A 862 0.80 -15.90 4.57
C PRO A 862 0.51 -15.40 3.15
N ARG A 863 -0.67 -15.73 2.61
CA ARG A 863 -1.10 -15.21 1.31
C ARG A 863 -1.44 -13.72 1.33
N LEU A 864 -2.00 -13.25 2.44
CA LEU A 864 -2.42 -11.86 2.58
C LEU A 864 -1.17 -11.00 2.86
N GLY A 865 -0.95 -9.99 2.01
CA GLY A 865 0.26 -9.17 2.05
C GLY A 865 1.48 -9.77 1.31
N PHE A 866 1.31 -10.82 0.50
CA PHE A 866 2.40 -11.41 -0.30
C PHE A 866 1.98 -11.62 -1.76
N ASN A 867 2.92 -11.41 -2.67
CA ASN A 867 2.86 -11.81 -4.07
C ASN A 867 3.56 -13.17 -4.25
N VAL A 868 3.03 -14.00 -5.14
CA VAL A 868 3.71 -15.20 -5.64
C VAL A 868 3.66 -15.21 -7.17
N HIS A 869 4.79 -15.48 -7.80
CA HIS A 869 4.94 -15.46 -9.26
C HIS A 869 5.81 -16.63 -9.73
N PRO A 870 5.46 -17.31 -10.85
CA PRO A 870 6.37 -18.22 -11.53
C PRO A 870 7.75 -17.61 -11.80
N VAL A 871 8.80 -18.39 -11.55
CA VAL A 871 10.11 -18.17 -12.20
C VAL A 871 10.05 -18.84 -13.58
N GLN A 872 10.63 -18.21 -14.60
CA GLN A 872 10.67 -18.72 -15.99
C GLN A 872 11.97 -19.48 -16.29
#